data_AF-A0AAW1QUS7-F1
#
_entry.id   AF-A0AAW1QUS7-F1
#
_cell.length_a   1.000
_cell.length_b   1.000
_cell.length_c   1.000
_cell.angle_alpha   90.00
_cell.angle_beta   90.00
_cell.angle_gamma   90.00
#
_symmetry.space_group_name_H-M   'P 1'
#
loop_
_entity.id
_entity.type
_entity.pdbx_description
1 polymer ?
#
loop_
_entity_poly.entity_id
_entity_poly.type
_entity_poly.pdbx_seq_one_letter_code
_entity_poly.pdbx_strand_id
1 'polypeptide(L)'
;MGTSSRCAPVRANGAPTNPVGVHSGVFVGGWSKEECEKAISSAKSAGYDLIEVNVSQPEILDGAMTKAVLEAHGLQAAGSLGLTPASDISSDDESVRREGKRTVSDALKVLKALGGTYFVGVNYSAMHKYARACTPQQWQHAVASLKELTAEAADYGITYGLEVVNRYETNMLNTATKAMEMLADVGAGNVVVHLDSYHMNIEEDSMALAVDVCGDKLGYVHIGESHRGYLGTGSVDFPALFRALAAAGYGGPLTFESFSSAVVSPSLSNTLCVWRILWEDPQDLASKARAYIDVNWAARPNTVLHLPGVQPSPKPPVYSASFEVEYNFTLPYEASVQKDGLTYPVHVWKDAEAGLMRTDTYGGVNSLYIFKGSELEIYPRVDRQLCRVYDDDDEVSALEAPIMPDVAGWEYSGEEMVRGQKANVWVFEESHGVKVTRYAFHASIADGAPLRLAMRGQDLFSGSHFDEYVAEYLSFKPGAPPSSVFNPPAECAGVAAAKAPMPRPFALRMAALMPSTARLGPANPLYDAWAAQHGRTPAAPAAEARRRAAFHENLAYIEAWNAGGGRHNLSLNRFADWTQEEFKAAMLPRRRIGGLSSSRRRERRDHSAGVPYEPLAHAERLPAAVNWRGTGADGIVKDQASCGSCWAFGMSGAIHAAHFMATGQSRSFSEQQVMDCSWRDGNEACDGGDYDTAIDYLVQVGGLAREADYEYLGQDGFCRDRKHGGDADTALTRLTGYAMIPEGDEKAVMEALYSRGPLAVSLDASHDSFRFYASGVYDEPKCSETDLDHAVVLVGYGTDADSGKDYWLIKNSWSTYWGDAGYIKIARAHGCGITTSAMYALMERHDRANASAAAPSQADPASA
;
A
#
# COMPACT_ATOMS: atom_id res chain seq x y z
N MET A 1 -26.02 -37.01 32.79
CA MET A 1 -24.56 -36.83 32.59
C MET A 1 -24.12 -37.88 31.58
N GLY A 2 -24.05 -37.49 30.31
CA GLY A 2 -23.67 -38.33 29.18
C GLY A 2 -22.50 -37.65 28.45
N THR A 3 -21.53 -38.47 28.08
CA THR A 3 -20.14 -38.15 27.74
C THR A 3 -19.96 -37.38 26.44
N SER A 4 -18.95 -36.51 26.41
CA SER A 4 -18.50 -35.70 25.28
C SER A 4 -17.93 -36.54 24.14
N SER A 5 -18.54 -36.44 22.96
CA SER A 5 -17.95 -36.87 21.69
C SER A 5 -17.15 -35.71 21.10
N ARG A 6 -15.83 -35.88 20.98
CA ARG A 6 -14.96 -34.99 20.20
C ARG A 6 -15.31 -35.15 18.72
N CYS A 7 -15.65 -34.05 18.06
CA CYS A 7 -15.77 -33.98 16.60
C CYS A 7 -14.38 -34.16 15.97
N ALA A 8 -14.19 -35.26 15.23
CA ALA A 8 -13.16 -35.35 14.21
C ALA A 8 -13.73 -34.74 12.91
N PRO A 9 -13.00 -33.88 12.19
CA PRO A 9 -13.48 -33.38 10.91
C PRO A 9 -13.47 -34.51 9.88
N VAL A 10 -14.65 -34.78 9.32
CA VAL A 10 -14.85 -35.71 8.20
C VAL A 10 -14.24 -35.07 6.95
N ARG A 11 -13.23 -35.72 6.37
CA ARG A 11 -12.63 -35.34 5.07
C ARG A 11 -13.68 -35.56 3.97
N ALA A 12 -14.05 -34.51 3.25
CA ALA A 12 -14.97 -34.57 2.11
C ALA A 12 -14.28 -35.17 0.87
N ASN A 13 -15.05 -35.90 0.07
CA ASN A 13 -14.62 -36.77 -1.03
C ASN A 13 -13.92 -36.05 -2.20
N GLY A 14 -12.76 -36.57 -2.63
CA GLY A 14 -12.49 -36.82 -4.06
C GLY A 14 -11.54 -35.91 -4.86
N ALA A 15 -11.10 -34.73 -4.36
CA ALA A 15 -10.06 -33.93 -5.04
C ALA A 15 -8.66 -34.28 -4.50
N PRO A 16 -7.59 -34.31 -5.32
CA PRO A 16 -6.23 -34.44 -4.80
C PRO A 16 -5.95 -33.26 -3.86
N THR A 17 -5.63 -33.53 -2.59
CA THR A 17 -5.24 -32.51 -1.62
C THR A 17 -3.75 -32.23 -1.76
N ASN A 18 -3.35 -30.94 -1.82
CA ASN A 18 -1.94 -30.52 -1.81
C ASN A 18 -1.19 -31.21 -0.65
N PRO A 19 0.00 -31.78 -0.88
CA PRO A 19 0.85 -32.24 0.20
C PRO A 19 1.21 -31.05 1.11
N VAL A 20 0.97 -31.17 2.42
CA VAL A 20 1.41 -30.16 3.37
C VAL A 20 2.76 -30.60 3.94
N GLY A 21 3.79 -29.78 3.69
CA GLY A 21 5.17 -30.06 4.05
C GLY A 21 5.66 -29.26 5.25
N VAL A 22 6.79 -29.67 5.83
CA VAL A 22 7.54 -28.88 6.81
C VAL A 22 9.04 -28.97 6.54
N HIS A 23 9.73 -27.85 6.59
CA HIS A 23 11.18 -27.80 6.46
C HIS A 23 11.87 -28.42 7.68
N SER A 24 12.88 -29.26 7.46
CA SER A 24 13.50 -30.03 8.53
C SER A 24 14.25 -29.19 9.55
N GLY A 25 14.67 -27.98 9.16
CA GLY A 25 15.27 -26.96 10.02
C GLY A 25 14.38 -26.50 11.18
N VAL A 26 13.07 -26.81 11.15
CA VAL A 26 12.18 -26.61 12.30
C VAL A 26 12.57 -27.51 13.46
N PHE A 27 13.05 -28.73 13.22
CA PHE A 27 13.27 -29.73 14.27
C PHE A 27 14.74 -29.96 14.64
N VAL A 28 15.62 -29.87 13.65
CA VAL A 28 17.03 -30.27 13.76
C VAL A 28 17.94 -29.39 12.90
N GLY A 29 19.19 -29.23 13.33
CA GLY A 29 20.23 -28.49 12.60
C GLY A 29 21.22 -29.39 11.82
N GLY A 30 21.24 -30.69 12.11
CA GLY A 30 22.02 -31.72 11.41
C GLY A 30 21.13 -32.89 10.96
N TRP A 31 21.75 -33.96 10.46
CA TRP A 31 21.04 -35.12 9.90
C TRP A 31 21.65 -36.48 10.30
N SER A 32 22.14 -36.58 11.53
CA SER A 32 22.48 -37.90 12.09
C SER A 32 21.25 -38.82 12.10
N LYS A 33 21.45 -40.13 12.28
CA LYS A 33 20.33 -41.08 12.36
C LYS A 33 19.28 -40.68 13.41
N GLU A 34 19.73 -40.24 14.58
CA GLU A 34 18.85 -39.82 15.68
C GLU A 34 18.08 -38.53 15.34
N GLU A 35 18.75 -37.55 14.71
CA GLU A 35 18.11 -36.31 14.23
C GLU A 35 17.11 -36.59 13.10
N CYS A 36 17.44 -37.50 12.19
CA CYS A 36 16.57 -37.94 11.10
C CYS A 36 15.29 -38.60 11.64
N GLU A 37 15.43 -39.56 12.57
CA GLU A 37 14.30 -40.20 13.25
C GLU A 37 13.45 -39.18 14.02
N LYS A 38 14.09 -38.23 14.72
CA LYS A 38 13.40 -37.16 15.44
C LYS A 38 12.62 -36.25 14.48
N ALA A 39 13.25 -35.72 13.44
CA ALA A 39 12.61 -34.79 12.50
C ALA A 39 11.42 -35.43 11.79
N ILE A 40 11.59 -36.66 11.28
CA ILE A 40 10.52 -37.37 10.56
C ILE A 40 9.37 -37.74 11.50
N SER A 41 9.66 -38.26 12.70
CA SER A 41 8.62 -38.62 13.67
C SER A 41 7.88 -37.38 14.20
N SER A 42 8.57 -36.26 14.44
CA SER A 42 7.96 -34.99 14.83
C SER A 42 7.09 -34.38 13.73
N ALA A 43 7.57 -34.35 12.48
CA ALA A 43 6.79 -33.90 11.33
C ALA A 43 5.51 -34.74 11.16
N LYS A 44 5.63 -36.07 11.23
CA LYS A 44 4.47 -36.95 11.14
C LYS A 44 3.48 -36.73 12.29
N SER A 45 3.99 -36.57 13.51
CA SER A 45 3.17 -36.33 14.71
C SER A 45 2.46 -34.98 14.67
N ALA A 46 3.06 -33.97 14.04
CA ALA A 46 2.45 -32.65 13.81
C ALA A 46 1.41 -32.66 12.66
N GLY A 47 1.28 -33.75 11.91
CA GLY A 47 0.25 -33.93 10.88
C GLY A 47 0.67 -33.53 9.46
N TYR A 48 1.97 -33.45 9.19
CA TYR A 48 2.50 -33.20 7.84
C TYR A 48 2.52 -34.47 6.98
N ASP A 49 2.46 -34.28 5.66
CA ASP A 49 2.50 -35.34 4.65
C ASP A 49 3.88 -35.45 3.98
N LEU A 50 4.67 -34.37 4.06
CA LEU A 50 5.98 -34.22 3.44
C LEU A 50 6.97 -33.60 4.43
N ILE A 51 8.23 -34.01 4.37
CA ILE A 51 9.35 -33.31 5.00
C ILE A 51 10.31 -32.84 3.92
N GLU A 52 10.72 -31.58 4.02
CA GLU A 52 11.76 -31.03 3.17
C GLU A 52 13.10 -31.13 3.89
N VAL A 53 14.01 -31.91 3.33
CA VAL A 53 15.33 -32.17 3.89
C VAL A 53 16.32 -31.16 3.31
N ASN A 54 17.05 -30.45 4.17
CA ASN A 54 18.17 -29.64 3.71
C ASN A 54 19.28 -30.55 3.19
N VAL A 55 19.49 -30.55 1.86
CA VAL A 55 20.49 -31.35 1.14
C VAL A 55 21.76 -30.57 0.80
N SER A 56 22.02 -29.46 1.50
CA SER A 56 23.21 -28.62 1.26
C SER A 56 24.53 -29.27 1.65
N GLN A 57 24.50 -30.34 2.46
CA GLN A 57 25.65 -31.16 2.85
C GLN A 57 25.38 -32.62 2.45
N PRO A 58 25.41 -32.97 1.15
CA PRO A 58 25.07 -34.30 0.68
C PRO A 58 25.97 -35.40 1.29
N GLU A 59 27.19 -35.06 1.72
CA GLU A 59 28.17 -35.98 2.30
C GLU A 59 27.79 -36.51 3.69
N ILE A 60 26.93 -35.80 4.44
CA ILE A 60 26.47 -36.25 5.77
C ILE A 60 25.12 -36.98 5.71
N LEU A 61 24.49 -37.04 4.53
CA LEU A 61 23.17 -37.61 4.33
C LEU A 61 23.24 -39.07 3.88
N ASP A 62 22.79 -39.99 4.74
CA ASP A 62 22.58 -41.39 4.36
C ASP A 62 21.20 -41.57 3.71
N GLY A 63 21.18 -41.54 2.38
CA GLY A 63 19.95 -41.64 1.59
C GLY A 63 19.15 -42.93 1.84
N ALA A 64 19.83 -44.06 2.03
CA ALA A 64 19.15 -45.34 2.25
C ALA A 64 18.52 -45.43 3.65
N MET A 65 19.25 -44.95 4.66
CA MET A 65 18.75 -44.86 6.03
C MET A 65 17.54 -43.93 6.12
N THR A 66 17.66 -42.70 5.58
CA THR A 66 16.56 -41.73 5.66
C THR A 66 15.34 -42.21 4.90
N LYS A 67 15.49 -42.86 3.73
CA LYS A 67 14.38 -43.48 3.01
C LYS A 67 13.63 -44.51 3.86
N ALA A 68 14.36 -45.39 4.57
CA ALA A 68 13.73 -46.38 5.44
C ALA A 68 12.91 -45.73 6.57
N VAL A 69 13.40 -44.62 7.15
CA VAL A 69 12.68 -43.88 8.20
C VAL A 69 11.44 -43.18 7.63
N LEU A 70 11.53 -42.58 6.44
CA LEU A 70 10.41 -41.96 5.73
C LEU A 70 9.30 -42.97 5.42
N GLU A 71 9.66 -44.13 4.88
CA GLU A 71 8.72 -45.21 4.56
C GLU A 71 8.04 -45.75 5.82
N ALA A 72 8.78 -45.92 6.92
CA ALA A 72 8.23 -46.36 8.21
C ALA A 72 7.17 -45.39 8.79
N HIS A 73 7.25 -44.10 8.45
CA HIS A 73 6.31 -43.07 8.91
C HIS A 73 5.28 -42.65 7.84
N GLY A 74 5.39 -43.18 6.62
CA GLY A 74 4.55 -42.80 5.49
C GLY A 74 4.59 -41.29 5.23
N LEU A 75 5.81 -40.76 5.09
CA LEU A 75 6.08 -39.33 4.83
C LEU A 75 6.81 -39.19 3.48
N GLN A 76 6.41 -38.21 2.68
CA GLN A 76 7.08 -37.87 1.42
C GLN A 76 8.33 -37.02 1.68
N ALA A 77 9.22 -36.92 0.69
CA ALA A 77 10.43 -36.12 0.78
C ALA A 77 10.53 -35.08 -0.34
N ALA A 78 10.93 -33.87 0.02
CA ALA A 78 11.54 -32.89 -0.86
C ALA A 78 12.97 -32.63 -0.38
N GLY A 79 13.81 -32.04 -1.23
CA GLY A 79 15.16 -31.61 -0.88
C GLY A 79 15.36 -30.14 -1.21
N SER A 80 15.96 -29.38 -0.30
CA SER A 80 16.35 -27.99 -0.56
C SER A 80 17.83 -27.72 -0.34
N LEU A 81 18.36 -26.79 -1.14
CA LEU A 81 19.74 -26.34 -1.05
C LEU A 81 19.84 -24.85 -1.39
N GLY A 82 20.64 -24.12 -0.62
CA GLY A 82 21.21 -22.83 -1.00
C GLY A 82 22.70 -22.98 -1.30
N LEU A 83 23.14 -22.55 -2.48
CA LEU A 83 24.57 -22.60 -2.81
C LEU A 83 25.36 -21.56 -1.99
N THR A 84 26.66 -21.78 -1.86
CA THR A 84 27.58 -20.86 -1.17
C THR A 84 28.39 -20.08 -2.21
N PRO A 85 29.09 -19.00 -1.82
CA PRO A 85 30.02 -18.32 -2.72
C PRO A 85 31.10 -19.23 -3.34
N ALA A 86 31.48 -20.32 -2.65
CA ALA A 86 32.46 -21.30 -3.15
C ALA A 86 31.85 -22.32 -4.12
N SER A 87 30.52 -22.37 -4.22
CA SER A 87 29.75 -23.27 -5.07
C SER A 87 28.77 -22.53 -5.97
N ASP A 88 29.02 -21.25 -6.28
CA ASP A 88 28.15 -20.41 -7.09
C ASP A 88 28.20 -20.81 -8.58
N ILE A 89 27.13 -21.44 -9.09
CA ILE A 89 27.04 -21.86 -10.49
C ILE A 89 26.91 -20.69 -11.48
N SER A 90 26.67 -19.47 -10.97
CA SER A 90 26.62 -18.24 -11.76
C SER A 90 27.97 -17.51 -11.82
N SER A 91 28.94 -17.88 -10.98
CA SER A 91 30.24 -17.19 -10.85
C SER A 91 30.95 -17.01 -12.19
N ASP A 92 31.73 -15.94 -12.37
CA ASP A 92 32.63 -15.79 -13.53
C ASP A 92 33.81 -16.78 -13.49
N ASP A 93 34.14 -17.33 -12.31
CA ASP A 93 35.18 -18.34 -12.12
C ASP A 93 34.67 -19.76 -12.46
N GLU A 94 35.23 -20.36 -13.51
CA GLU A 94 34.86 -21.70 -13.97
C GLU A 94 35.07 -22.79 -12.93
N SER A 95 36.08 -22.66 -12.06
CA SER A 95 36.36 -23.65 -11.02
C SER A 95 35.27 -23.65 -9.95
N VAL A 96 34.77 -22.46 -9.57
CA VAL A 96 33.64 -22.27 -8.66
C VAL A 96 32.35 -22.82 -9.28
N ARG A 97 32.09 -22.50 -10.56
CA ARG A 97 30.91 -23.06 -11.26
C ARG A 97 30.94 -24.57 -11.33
N ARG A 98 32.10 -25.17 -11.64
CA ARG A 98 32.25 -26.63 -11.73
C ARG A 98 32.01 -27.29 -10.36
N GLU A 99 32.50 -26.68 -9.29
CA GLU A 99 32.22 -27.15 -7.94
C GLU A 99 30.74 -27.04 -7.60
N GLY A 100 30.09 -25.90 -7.91
CA GLY A 100 28.65 -25.73 -7.74
C GLY A 100 27.82 -26.79 -8.46
N LYS A 101 28.12 -27.07 -9.73
CA LYS A 101 27.46 -28.14 -10.49
C LYS A 101 27.66 -29.51 -9.85
N ARG A 102 28.86 -29.80 -9.33
CA ARG A 102 29.15 -31.04 -8.60
C ARG A 102 28.30 -31.14 -7.33
N THR A 103 28.23 -30.07 -6.53
CA THR A 103 27.41 -30.01 -5.30
C THR A 103 25.94 -30.28 -5.61
N VAL A 104 25.36 -29.63 -6.63
CA VAL A 104 23.96 -29.84 -7.02
C VAL A 104 23.74 -31.28 -7.51
N SER A 105 24.63 -31.80 -8.36
CA SER A 105 24.56 -33.19 -8.85
C SER A 105 24.59 -34.21 -7.70
N ASP A 106 25.45 -34.00 -6.70
CA ASP A 106 25.54 -34.87 -5.52
C ASP A 106 24.27 -34.77 -4.65
N ALA A 107 23.71 -33.56 -4.49
CA ALA A 107 22.43 -33.36 -3.81
C ALA A 107 21.25 -34.04 -4.54
N LEU A 108 21.19 -33.98 -5.88
CA LEU A 108 20.19 -34.68 -6.69
C LEU A 108 20.27 -36.20 -6.52
N LYS A 109 21.48 -36.77 -6.46
CA LYS A 109 21.69 -38.22 -6.22
C LYS A 109 21.22 -38.63 -4.82
N VAL A 110 21.51 -37.81 -3.81
CA VAL A 110 21.02 -38.03 -2.45
C VAL A 110 19.50 -37.97 -2.43
N LEU A 111 18.88 -36.93 -3.01
CA LEU A 111 17.43 -36.80 -3.06
C LEU A 111 16.75 -37.97 -3.78
N LYS A 112 17.34 -38.44 -4.89
CA LYS A 112 16.90 -39.67 -5.57
C LYS A 112 16.97 -40.88 -4.64
N ALA A 113 18.03 -41.03 -3.86
CA ALA A 113 18.18 -42.13 -2.90
C ALA A 113 17.15 -42.06 -1.77
N LEU A 114 16.76 -40.84 -1.34
CA LEU A 114 15.65 -40.59 -0.41
C LEU A 114 14.28 -40.95 -1.00
N GLY A 115 14.16 -41.00 -2.32
CA GLY A 115 12.89 -41.13 -3.03
C GLY A 115 12.11 -39.82 -3.12
N GLY A 116 12.78 -38.67 -2.98
CA GLY A 116 12.14 -37.37 -3.11
C GLY A 116 11.95 -36.93 -4.56
N THR A 117 10.92 -36.12 -4.81
CA THR A 117 10.50 -35.73 -6.16
C THR A 117 10.58 -34.23 -6.44
N TYR A 118 10.87 -33.41 -5.41
CA TYR A 118 11.05 -31.97 -5.53
C TYR A 118 12.43 -31.57 -5.03
N PHE A 119 13.20 -30.92 -5.89
CA PHE A 119 14.47 -30.29 -5.54
C PHE A 119 14.32 -28.78 -5.68
N VAL A 120 14.39 -28.05 -4.57
CA VAL A 120 14.05 -26.62 -4.52
C VAL A 120 15.17 -25.80 -3.85
N GLY A 121 15.07 -24.48 -3.91
CA GLY A 121 15.96 -23.58 -3.17
C GLY A 121 16.70 -22.58 -4.06
N VAL A 122 17.65 -21.86 -3.46
CA VAL A 122 18.61 -20.97 -4.14
C VAL A 122 19.73 -21.81 -4.78
N ASN A 123 19.34 -22.55 -5.81
CA ASN A 123 20.17 -23.53 -6.52
C ASN A 123 20.65 -23.02 -7.90
N TYR A 124 20.51 -21.71 -8.14
CA TYR A 124 20.86 -20.99 -9.38
C TYR A 124 21.95 -19.93 -9.19
N SER A 125 22.21 -19.51 -7.96
CA SER A 125 23.27 -18.59 -7.53
C SER A 125 23.72 -18.94 -6.12
N ALA A 126 24.78 -18.32 -5.60
CA ALA A 126 25.02 -18.36 -4.16
C ALA A 126 23.88 -17.67 -3.39
N MET A 127 23.56 -18.20 -2.22
CA MET A 127 22.63 -17.62 -1.26
C MET A 127 23.38 -16.70 -0.30
N HIS A 128 23.54 -15.44 -0.69
CA HIS A 128 24.23 -14.42 0.11
C HIS A 128 23.93 -13.00 -0.38
N LYS A 129 24.34 -12.01 0.42
CA LYS A 129 24.30 -10.61 -0.01
C LYS A 129 25.40 -10.32 -1.02
N TYR A 130 25.03 -10.20 -2.29
CA TYR A 130 25.92 -9.69 -3.32
C TYR A 130 26.16 -8.17 -3.16
N ALA A 131 27.37 -7.74 -3.51
CA ALA A 131 27.76 -6.32 -3.51
C ALA A 131 27.39 -5.57 -4.80
N ARG A 132 27.01 -6.30 -5.86
CA ARG A 132 26.72 -5.75 -7.20
C ARG A 132 25.50 -6.44 -7.81
N ALA A 133 24.85 -5.76 -8.75
CA ALA A 133 23.76 -6.34 -9.55
C ALA A 133 24.26 -7.53 -10.41
N CYS A 134 23.33 -8.41 -10.79
CA CYS A 134 23.62 -9.53 -11.68
C CYS A 134 24.10 -9.02 -13.04
N THR A 135 25.22 -9.56 -13.55
CA THR A 135 25.72 -9.21 -14.88
C THR A 135 25.07 -10.13 -15.94
N PRO A 136 24.95 -9.69 -17.21
CA PRO A 136 24.47 -10.57 -18.28
C PRO A 136 25.28 -11.86 -18.42
N GLN A 137 26.58 -11.78 -18.14
CA GLN A 137 27.49 -12.93 -18.16
C GLN A 137 27.16 -13.93 -17.03
N GLN A 138 26.93 -13.42 -15.81
CA GLN A 138 26.51 -14.21 -14.65
C GLN A 138 25.18 -14.93 -14.92
N TRP A 139 24.21 -14.25 -15.53
CA TRP A 139 22.94 -14.84 -15.96
C TRP A 139 23.15 -15.98 -16.96
N GLN A 140 23.95 -15.76 -18.01
CA GLN A 140 24.25 -16.79 -19.01
C GLN A 140 24.96 -18.01 -18.40
N HIS A 141 25.85 -17.80 -17.41
CA HIS A 141 26.49 -18.88 -16.68
C HIS A 141 25.52 -19.71 -15.84
N ALA A 142 24.57 -19.06 -15.16
CA ALA A 142 23.50 -19.74 -14.45
C ALA A 142 22.62 -20.56 -15.40
N VAL A 143 22.14 -19.96 -16.50
CA VAL A 143 21.31 -20.65 -17.52
C VAL A 143 22.03 -21.89 -18.08
N ALA A 144 23.31 -21.77 -18.44
CA ALA A 144 24.07 -22.90 -18.97
C ALA A 144 24.22 -24.04 -17.95
N SER A 145 24.52 -23.70 -16.69
CA SER A 145 24.64 -24.68 -15.61
C SER A 145 23.29 -25.35 -15.29
N LEU A 146 22.21 -24.57 -15.24
CA LEU A 146 20.85 -25.07 -15.01
C LEU A 146 20.40 -26.02 -16.13
N LYS A 147 20.75 -25.78 -17.39
CA LYS A 147 20.43 -26.71 -18.49
C LYS A 147 21.01 -28.11 -18.27
N GLU A 148 22.24 -28.21 -17.77
CA GLU A 148 22.87 -29.50 -17.45
C GLU A 148 22.20 -30.16 -16.23
N LEU A 149 22.01 -29.39 -15.15
CA LEU A 149 21.51 -29.90 -13.87
C LEU A 149 20.03 -30.31 -13.93
N THR A 150 19.22 -29.55 -14.67
CA THR A 150 17.78 -29.84 -14.83
C THR A 150 17.56 -31.05 -15.74
N ALA A 151 18.45 -31.32 -16.69
CA ALA A 151 18.46 -32.57 -17.45
C ALA A 151 18.80 -33.77 -16.56
N GLU A 152 19.82 -33.67 -15.69
CA GLU A 152 20.11 -34.73 -14.70
C GLU A 152 18.93 -34.95 -13.74
N ALA A 153 18.29 -33.88 -13.27
CA ALA A 153 17.10 -33.99 -12.43
C ALA A 153 15.93 -34.67 -13.16
N ALA A 154 15.73 -34.38 -14.45
CA ALA A 154 14.71 -35.02 -15.27
C ALA A 154 14.94 -36.53 -15.40
N ASP A 155 16.20 -36.97 -15.58
CA ASP A 155 16.57 -38.40 -15.62
C ASP A 155 16.27 -39.13 -14.30
N TYR A 156 16.19 -38.40 -13.20
CA TYR A 156 15.81 -38.92 -11.89
C TYR A 156 14.31 -38.79 -11.59
N GLY A 157 13.53 -38.18 -12.48
CA GLY A 157 12.11 -37.90 -12.25
C GLY A 157 11.88 -36.80 -11.20
N ILE A 158 12.82 -35.87 -11.06
CA ILE A 158 12.79 -34.80 -10.07
C ILE A 158 12.34 -33.50 -10.73
N THR A 159 11.36 -32.84 -10.10
CA THR A 159 10.94 -31.47 -10.40
C THR A 159 11.94 -30.49 -9.78
N TYR A 160 12.47 -29.58 -10.59
CA TYR A 160 13.52 -28.63 -10.20
C TYR A 160 12.91 -27.25 -9.98
N GLY A 161 12.74 -26.85 -8.71
CA GLY A 161 12.20 -25.56 -8.31
C GLY A 161 13.29 -24.51 -8.13
N LEU A 162 13.13 -23.36 -8.79
CA LEU A 162 13.97 -22.18 -8.55
C LEU A 162 13.26 -21.28 -7.54
N GLU A 163 13.83 -21.18 -6.34
CA GLU A 163 13.25 -20.33 -5.28
C GLU A 163 13.41 -18.85 -5.62
N VAL A 164 12.35 -18.07 -5.48
CA VAL A 164 12.43 -16.61 -5.56
C VAL A 164 12.75 -16.08 -4.17
N VAL A 165 13.90 -15.42 -4.01
CA VAL A 165 14.36 -14.93 -2.70
C VAL A 165 14.68 -13.45 -2.72
N ASN A 166 14.68 -12.82 -1.54
CA ASN A 166 14.89 -11.38 -1.42
C ASN A 166 16.29 -10.92 -1.89
N ARG A 167 16.45 -9.61 -2.09
CA ARG A 167 17.67 -8.93 -2.55
C ARG A 167 18.89 -9.11 -1.63
N TYR A 168 18.69 -9.65 -0.43
CA TYR A 168 19.74 -9.93 0.54
C TYR A 168 20.28 -11.36 0.43
N GLU A 169 19.57 -12.23 -0.29
CA GLU A 169 19.90 -13.65 -0.46
C GLU A 169 20.28 -13.98 -1.90
N THR A 170 19.86 -13.19 -2.89
CA THR A 170 20.38 -13.25 -4.27
C THR A 170 20.33 -11.87 -4.93
N ASN A 171 21.11 -11.66 -6.00
CA ASN A 171 20.98 -10.52 -6.90
C ASN A 171 20.32 -10.89 -8.25
N MET A 172 19.78 -12.10 -8.38
CA MET A 172 19.33 -12.67 -9.66
C MET A 172 17.82 -12.89 -9.74
N LEU A 173 17.25 -13.78 -8.92
CA LEU A 173 15.82 -14.11 -8.93
C LEU A 173 15.16 -13.54 -7.67
N ASN A 174 14.76 -12.27 -7.75
CA ASN A 174 14.10 -11.57 -6.64
C ASN A 174 12.58 -11.48 -6.79
N THR A 175 12.03 -11.71 -7.98
CA THR A 175 10.60 -11.72 -8.24
C THR A 175 10.18 -12.90 -9.13
N ALA A 176 8.91 -13.27 -9.09
CA ALA A 176 8.27 -14.29 -9.92
C ALA A 176 8.50 -14.02 -11.40
N THR A 177 8.40 -12.75 -11.84
CA THR A 177 8.68 -12.34 -13.21
C THR A 177 10.10 -12.69 -13.64
N LYS A 178 11.09 -12.40 -12.78
CA LYS A 178 12.49 -12.76 -13.07
C LYS A 178 12.70 -14.27 -13.10
N ALA A 179 12.01 -15.04 -12.27
CA ALA A 179 12.05 -16.50 -12.34
C ALA A 179 11.46 -17.01 -13.66
N MET A 180 10.35 -16.45 -14.14
CA MET A 180 9.74 -16.83 -15.42
C MET A 180 10.68 -16.57 -16.61
N GLU A 181 11.43 -15.46 -16.59
CA GLU A 181 12.49 -15.20 -17.59
C GLU A 181 13.58 -16.29 -17.55
N MET A 182 14.05 -16.67 -16.36
CA MET A 182 15.05 -17.73 -16.20
C MET A 182 14.52 -19.08 -16.71
N LEU A 183 13.27 -19.44 -16.38
CA LEU A 183 12.62 -20.65 -16.87
C LEU A 183 12.55 -20.69 -18.40
N ALA A 184 12.23 -19.56 -19.03
CA ALA A 184 12.18 -19.44 -20.49
C ALA A 184 13.56 -19.65 -21.11
N ASP A 185 14.62 -19.06 -20.53
CA ASP A 185 15.99 -19.18 -21.02
C ASP A 185 16.58 -20.59 -20.83
N VAL A 186 16.24 -21.24 -19.71
CA VAL A 186 16.61 -22.64 -19.43
C VAL A 186 15.85 -23.59 -20.38
N GLY A 187 14.55 -23.36 -20.58
CA GLY A 187 13.73 -24.08 -21.56
C GLY A 187 13.47 -25.56 -21.22
N ALA A 188 13.63 -25.97 -19.95
CA ALA A 188 13.43 -27.35 -19.50
C ALA A 188 12.03 -27.58 -18.91
N GLY A 189 11.41 -28.71 -19.26
CA GLY A 189 10.02 -29.00 -18.91
C GLY A 189 9.76 -29.37 -17.44
N ASN A 190 10.79 -29.81 -16.72
CA ASN A 190 10.72 -30.15 -15.29
C ASN A 190 11.14 -29.00 -14.37
N VAL A 191 11.34 -27.79 -14.90
CA VAL A 191 11.70 -26.61 -14.12
C VAL A 191 10.45 -25.80 -13.79
N VAL A 192 10.33 -25.43 -12.52
CA VAL A 192 9.19 -24.71 -11.94
C VAL A 192 9.67 -23.55 -11.08
N VAL A 193 8.78 -22.60 -10.83
CA VAL A 193 8.99 -21.56 -9.83
C VAL A 193 8.68 -22.12 -8.45
N HIS A 194 9.54 -21.81 -7.50
CA HIS A 194 9.31 -21.99 -6.08
C HIS A 194 9.13 -20.61 -5.45
N LEU A 195 7.93 -20.34 -4.91
CA LEU A 195 7.64 -19.09 -4.19
C LEU A 195 7.70 -19.28 -2.68
N ASP A 196 8.21 -18.29 -1.95
CA ASP A 196 8.18 -18.24 -0.49
C ASP A 196 7.49 -16.95 -0.02
N SER A 197 6.46 -17.09 0.80
CA SER A 197 5.70 -15.95 1.32
C SER A 197 6.55 -14.96 2.13
N TYR A 198 7.63 -15.39 2.78
CA TYR A 198 8.57 -14.47 3.45
C TYR A 198 9.29 -13.56 2.44
N HIS A 199 9.75 -14.13 1.34
CA HIS A 199 10.45 -13.39 0.29
C HIS A 199 9.50 -12.52 -0.52
N MET A 200 8.32 -13.04 -0.84
CA MET A 200 7.26 -12.31 -1.54
C MET A 200 6.85 -11.06 -0.76
N ASN A 201 6.79 -11.12 0.57
CA ASN A 201 6.49 -9.98 1.43
C ASN A 201 7.48 -8.82 1.30
N ILE A 202 8.67 -9.04 0.74
CA ILE A 202 9.71 -8.02 0.57
C ILE A 202 9.75 -7.50 -0.86
N GLU A 203 9.68 -8.39 -1.85
CA GLU A 203 10.04 -8.06 -3.23
C GLU A 203 8.86 -8.01 -4.21
N GLU A 204 7.74 -8.66 -3.89
CA GLU A 204 6.60 -8.75 -4.81
C GLU A 204 5.60 -7.62 -4.53
N ASP A 205 4.99 -7.10 -5.59
CA ASP A 205 3.94 -6.08 -5.46
C ASP A 205 2.71 -6.61 -4.71
N SER A 206 2.41 -7.91 -4.82
CA SER A 206 1.41 -8.59 -4.00
C SER A 206 1.57 -10.11 -4.03
N MET A 207 1.03 -10.76 -3.00
CA MET A 207 1.01 -12.23 -2.92
C MET A 207 0.25 -12.88 -4.09
N ALA A 208 -0.84 -12.25 -4.54
CA ALA A 208 -1.68 -12.80 -5.59
C ALA A 208 -1.03 -12.69 -6.97
N LEU A 209 -0.45 -11.52 -7.29
CA LEU A 209 0.20 -11.29 -8.58
C LEU A 209 1.35 -12.25 -8.81
N ALA A 210 2.18 -12.51 -7.80
CA ALA A 210 3.29 -13.45 -7.92
C ALA A 210 2.82 -14.87 -8.28
N VAL A 211 1.70 -15.32 -7.70
CA VAL A 211 1.07 -16.61 -8.04
C VAL A 211 0.55 -16.60 -9.48
N ASP A 212 -0.16 -15.54 -9.87
CA ASP A 212 -0.74 -15.41 -11.20
C ASP A 212 0.33 -15.35 -12.30
N VAL A 213 1.43 -14.63 -12.07
CA VAL A 213 2.59 -14.55 -12.98
C VAL A 213 3.20 -15.92 -13.22
N CYS A 214 3.29 -16.75 -12.19
CA CYS A 214 3.83 -18.09 -12.32
C CYS A 214 2.89 -19.02 -13.11
N GLY A 215 1.57 -18.88 -12.94
CA GLY A 215 0.57 -19.72 -13.60
C GLY A 215 0.84 -21.21 -13.40
N ASP A 216 0.86 -21.97 -14.49
CA ASP A 216 1.14 -23.42 -14.48
C ASP A 216 2.59 -23.78 -14.14
N LYS A 217 3.50 -22.79 -14.08
CA LYS A 217 4.89 -22.96 -13.67
C LYS A 217 5.11 -22.86 -12.18
N LEU A 218 4.10 -22.50 -11.38
CA LEU A 218 4.22 -22.57 -9.92
C LEU A 218 4.20 -24.04 -9.46
N GLY A 219 5.33 -24.52 -8.94
CA GLY A 219 5.49 -25.94 -8.59
C GLY A 219 5.72 -26.24 -7.11
N TYR A 220 6.15 -25.26 -6.33
CA TYR A 220 6.41 -25.41 -4.90
C TYR A 220 6.17 -24.09 -4.17
N VAL A 221 5.65 -24.14 -2.94
CA VAL A 221 5.39 -22.94 -2.13
C VAL A 221 5.87 -23.13 -0.69
N HIS A 222 6.76 -22.26 -0.25
CA HIS A 222 7.09 -22.05 1.16
C HIS A 222 6.08 -21.11 1.82
N ILE A 223 5.65 -21.50 3.03
CA ILE A 223 4.79 -20.73 3.92
C ILE A 223 5.65 -20.27 5.10
N GLY A 224 6.28 -19.11 4.94
CA GLY A 224 7.09 -18.42 5.95
C GLY A 224 6.47 -17.08 6.35
N GLU A 225 6.41 -16.80 7.65
CA GLU A 225 5.97 -15.49 8.15
C GLU A 225 7.01 -14.39 7.85
N SER A 226 6.65 -13.11 7.92
CA SER A 226 7.54 -11.96 7.60
C SER A 226 8.80 -11.89 8.45
N HIS A 227 8.79 -12.52 9.63
CA HIS A 227 9.95 -12.69 10.48
C HIS A 227 10.42 -14.15 10.59
N ARG A 228 9.87 -15.08 9.79
CA ARG A 228 10.11 -16.54 9.82
C ARG A 228 9.85 -17.21 11.17
N GLY A 229 8.82 -16.76 11.89
CA GLY A 229 8.42 -17.25 13.22
C GLY A 229 7.09 -18.01 13.18
N TYR A 230 6.26 -17.86 14.23
CA TYR A 230 4.88 -18.39 14.20
C TYR A 230 4.06 -17.75 13.07
N LEU A 231 3.26 -18.54 12.36
CA LEU A 231 2.36 -18.04 11.33
C LEU A 231 1.23 -17.20 11.96
N GLY A 232 0.93 -16.05 11.36
CA GLY A 232 -0.10 -15.11 11.82
C GLY A 232 0.37 -14.14 12.91
N THR A 233 1.68 -14.05 13.16
CA THR A 233 2.27 -13.09 14.12
C THR A 233 3.11 -12.01 13.46
N GLY A 234 3.24 -12.04 12.14
CA GLY A 234 3.95 -11.05 11.34
C GLY A 234 3.00 -10.27 10.44
N SER A 235 3.44 -10.01 9.22
CA SER A 235 2.78 -9.10 8.28
C SER A 235 2.45 -9.74 6.93
N VAL A 236 2.71 -11.04 6.76
CA VAL A 236 2.43 -11.72 5.49
C VAL A 236 0.91 -11.80 5.28
N ASP A 237 0.44 -11.36 4.11
CA ASP A 237 -0.96 -11.51 3.69
C ASP A 237 -1.25 -12.94 3.22
N PHE A 238 -1.29 -13.86 4.19
CA PHE A 238 -1.69 -15.24 3.94
C PHE A 238 -3.08 -15.36 3.31
N PRO A 239 -4.12 -14.61 3.74
CA PRO A 239 -5.41 -14.68 3.08
C PRO A 239 -5.34 -14.44 1.57
N ALA A 240 -4.59 -13.42 1.09
CA ALA A 240 -4.42 -13.19 -0.33
C ALA A 240 -3.65 -14.33 -1.03
N LEU A 241 -2.56 -14.81 -0.43
CA LEU A 241 -1.77 -15.92 -0.98
C LEU A 241 -2.62 -17.19 -1.16
N PHE A 242 -3.31 -17.61 -0.09
CA PHE A 242 -4.14 -18.82 -0.11
C PHE A 242 -5.32 -18.71 -1.09
N ARG A 243 -5.93 -17.52 -1.24
CA ARG A 243 -6.95 -17.27 -2.27
C ARG A 243 -6.38 -17.37 -3.69
N ALA A 244 -5.21 -16.80 -3.94
CA ALA A 244 -4.58 -16.83 -5.25
C ALA A 244 -4.17 -18.25 -5.66
N LEU A 245 -3.55 -19.01 -4.74
CA LEU A 245 -3.20 -20.42 -4.96
C LEU A 245 -4.44 -21.27 -5.30
N ALA A 246 -5.55 -21.04 -4.59
CA ALA A 246 -6.81 -21.71 -4.86
C ALA A 246 -7.36 -21.34 -6.25
N ALA A 247 -7.34 -20.05 -6.61
CA ALA A 247 -7.82 -19.55 -7.89
C ALA A 247 -6.99 -20.08 -9.07
N ALA A 248 -5.67 -20.19 -8.88
CA ALA A 248 -4.74 -20.76 -9.86
C ALA A 248 -4.88 -22.29 -9.99
N GLY A 249 -5.70 -22.94 -9.15
CA GLY A 249 -5.81 -24.41 -9.13
C GLY A 249 -4.50 -25.09 -8.69
N TYR A 250 -3.70 -24.42 -7.87
CA TYR A 250 -2.39 -24.90 -7.45
C TYR A 250 -2.51 -26.25 -6.72
N GLY A 251 -1.82 -27.27 -7.23
CA GLY A 251 -1.82 -28.64 -6.70
C GLY A 251 -0.50 -29.08 -6.06
N GLY A 252 0.52 -28.22 -6.05
CA GLY A 252 1.85 -28.55 -5.53
C GLY A 252 1.96 -28.49 -3.99
N PRO A 253 3.14 -28.79 -3.42
CA PRO A 253 3.36 -28.77 -1.98
C PRO A 253 3.19 -27.37 -1.35
N LEU A 254 2.65 -27.33 -0.13
CA LEU A 254 2.60 -26.16 0.75
C LEU A 254 3.47 -26.45 1.97
N THR A 255 4.71 -25.97 1.97
CA THR A 255 5.73 -26.36 2.95
C THR A 255 5.97 -25.25 3.97
N PHE A 256 5.70 -25.52 5.25
CA PHE A 256 5.99 -24.58 6.33
C PHE A 256 7.50 -24.45 6.54
N GLU A 257 7.99 -23.20 6.53
CA GLU A 257 9.40 -22.89 6.79
C GLU A 257 9.53 -21.88 7.95
N SER A 258 10.41 -22.19 8.89
CA SER A 258 10.77 -21.30 9.99
C SER A 258 12.14 -21.65 10.55
N PHE A 259 12.85 -20.63 11.04
CA PHE A 259 14.19 -20.78 11.62
C PHE A 259 14.27 -20.06 12.97
N SER A 260 14.94 -20.69 13.94
CA SER A 260 15.29 -20.08 15.21
C SER A 260 16.73 -20.45 15.57
N SER A 261 17.48 -19.49 16.10
CA SER A 261 18.84 -19.71 16.58
C SER A 261 18.91 -20.70 17.75
N ALA A 262 17.76 -21.05 18.35
CA ALA A 262 17.65 -22.12 19.34
C ALA A 262 17.79 -23.54 18.74
N VAL A 263 17.60 -23.71 17.43
CA VAL A 263 17.53 -25.04 16.78
C VAL A 263 18.52 -25.20 15.63
N VAL A 264 18.71 -24.19 14.78
CA VAL A 264 19.56 -24.34 13.59
C VAL A 264 21.02 -23.98 13.83
N SER A 265 21.92 -24.50 13.00
CA SER A 265 23.36 -24.30 13.17
C SER A 265 23.76 -22.82 13.11
N PRO A 266 24.88 -22.42 13.75
CA PRO A 266 25.38 -21.04 13.63
C PRO A 266 25.67 -20.63 12.19
N SER A 267 26.11 -21.56 11.34
CA SER A 267 26.36 -21.27 9.92
C SER A 267 25.07 -20.91 9.18
N LEU A 268 24.02 -21.71 9.32
CA LEU A 268 22.73 -21.43 8.67
C LEU A 268 22.07 -20.19 9.28
N SER A 269 22.17 -20.03 10.61
CA SER A 269 21.72 -18.82 11.31
C SER A 269 22.40 -17.56 10.76
N ASN A 270 23.71 -17.62 10.51
CA ASN A 270 24.46 -16.49 9.98
C ASN A 270 24.08 -16.19 8.51
N THR A 271 23.97 -17.22 7.68
CA THR A 271 23.58 -17.05 6.26
C THR A 271 22.18 -16.43 6.15
N LEU A 272 21.22 -16.93 6.93
CA LEU A 272 19.83 -16.47 6.91
C LEU A 272 19.54 -15.33 7.89
N CYS A 273 20.57 -14.76 8.52
CA CYS A 273 20.44 -13.66 9.47
C CYS A 273 19.43 -13.93 10.63
N VAL A 274 19.37 -15.17 11.12
CA VAL A 274 18.48 -15.63 12.21
C VAL A 274 19.11 -15.26 13.56
N TRP A 275 19.07 -13.97 13.90
CA TRP A 275 19.70 -13.44 15.12
C TRP A 275 18.83 -13.52 16.36
N ARG A 276 17.52 -13.75 16.18
CA ARG A 276 16.52 -13.71 17.25
C ARG A 276 16.04 -15.13 17.57
N ILE A 277 15.77 -15.36 18.85
CA ILE A 277 15.04 -16.54 19.32
C ILE A 277 13.55 -16.22 19.18
N LEU A 278 12.94 -16.67 18.09
CA LEU A 278 11.51 -16.45 17.82
C LEU A 278 10.62 -17.52 18.43
N TRP A 279 11.21 -18.67 18.74
CA TRP A 279 10.57 -19.83 19.33
C TRP A 279 11.63 -20.80 19.85
N GLU A 280 11.25 -21.63 20.82
CA GLU A 280 12.11 -22.65 21.44
C GLU A 280 11.46 -24.05 21.43
N ASP A 281 10.15 -24.13 21.24
CA ASP A 281 9.40 -25.38 21.15
C ASP A 281 9.06 -25.70 19.68
N PRO A 282 9.83 -26.57 19.00
CA PRO A 282 9.61 -26.89 17.59
C PRO A 282 8.33 -27.70 17.35
N GLN A 283 7.87 -28.48 18.34
CA GLN A 283 6.68 -29.31 18.17
C GLN A 283 5.40 -28.47 18.27
N ASP A 284 5.37 -27.51 19.20
CA ASP A 284 4.28 -26.52 19.30
C ASP A 284 4.19 -25.66 18.03
N LEU A 285 5.33 -25.12 17.58
CA LEU A 285 5.41 -24.35 16.33
C LEU A 285 4.88 -25.14 15.14
N ALA A 286 5.41 -26.34 14.91
CA ALA A 286 5.02 -27.17 13.78
C ALA A 286 3.52 -27.51 13.80
N SER A 287 2.97 -27.82 14.98
CA SER A 287 1.54 -28.18 15.11
C SER A 287 0.62 -26.98 14.88
N LYS A 288 1.00 -25.79 15.36
CA LYS A 288 0.24 -24.55 15.13
C LYS A 288 0.33 -24.10 13.68
N ALA A 289 1.50 -24.19 13.05
CA ALA A 289 1.65 -23.88 11.63
C ALA A 289 0.80 -24.82 10.77
N ARG A 290 0.76 -26.13 11.08
CA ARG A 290 -0.09 -27.10 10.38
C ARG A 290 -1.56 -26.71 10.46
N ALA A 291 -2.04 -26.38 11.65
CA ALA A 291 -3.41 -25.94 11.87
C ALA A 291 -3.72 -24.62 11.16
N TYR A 292 -2.77 -23.67 11.15
CA TYR A 292 -2.92 -22.38 10.46
C TYR A 292 -3.06 -22.55 8.94
N ILE A 293 -2.23 -23.43 8.34
CA ILE A 293 -2.33 -23.79 6.92
C ILE A 293 -3.67 -24.45 6.62
N ASP A 294 -4.14 -25.38 7.46
CA ASP A 294 -5.46 -26.01 7.27
C ASP A 294 -6.60 -25.01 7.31
N VAL A 295 -6.58 -24.08 8.26
CA VAL A 295 -7.63 -23.06 8.42
C VAL A 295 -7.65 -22.12 7.20
N ASN A 296 -6.50 -21.59 6.79
CA ASN A 296 -6.44 -20.67 5.65
C ASN A 296 -6.73 -21.38 4.33
N TRP A 297 -6.27 -22.62 4.16
CA TRP A 297 -6.64 -23.44 3.01
C TRP A 297 -8.13 -23.73 3.02
N ALA A 298 -8.75 -24.12 4.14
CA ALA A 298 -10.18 -24.38 4.22
C ALA A 298 -11.06 -23.11 4.06
N ALA A 299 -10.55 -21.95 4.46
CA ALA A 299 -11.21 -20.66 4.31
C ALA A 299 -11.13 -20.10 2.87
N ARG A 300 -10.45 -20.79 1.95
CA ARG A 300 -10.44 -20.42 0.53
C ARG A 300 -11.88 -20.46 -0.02
N PRO A 301 -12.32 -19.46 -0.81
CA PRO A 301 -13.59 -19.55 -1.50
C PRO A 301 -13.62 -20.83 -2.33
N ASN A 302 -14.72 -21.58 -2.26
CA ASN A 302 -14.90 -22.90 -2.88
C ASN A 302 -15.04 -22.83 -4.42
N THR A 303 -14.48 -21.79 -5.03
CA THR A 303 -14.64 -21.48 -6.44
C THR A 303 -13.43 -22.02 -7.20
N VAL A 304 -13.44 -23.33 -7.44
CA VAL A 304 -12.86 -23.81 -8.70
C VAL A 304 -13.67 -23.11 -9.79
N LEU A 305 -13.02 -22.29 -10.61
CA LEU A 305 -13.57 -21.84 -11.90
C LEU A 305 -13.83 -23.09 -12.76
N HIS A 306 -14.96 -23.73 -12.52
CA HIS A 306 -15.55 -24.71 -13.41
C HIS A 306 -16.49 -23.97 -14.36
N LEU A 307 -16.03 -23.72 -15.57
CA LEU A 307 -16.91 -23.57 -16.72
C LEU A 307 -17.33 -24.98 -17.20
N PRO A 308 -18.59 -25.25 -17.57
CA PRO A 308 -19.84 -24.83 -16.93
C PRO A 308 -20.78 -26.03 -16.67
N GLY A 309 -21.56 -25.95 -15.59
CA GLY A 309 -22.88 -26.59 -15.50
C GLY A 309 -23.92 -25.48 -15.46
N VAL A 310 -24.71 -25.34 -16.53
CA VAL A 310 -25.66 -24.24 -16.74
C VAL A 310 -26.67 -24.16 -15.59
N GLN A 311 -26.45 -23.27 -14.62
CA GLN A 311 -27.54 -22.61 -13.93
C GLN A 311 -27.97 -21.41 -14.78
N PRO A 312 -29.29 -21.18 -14.99
CA PRO A 312 -29.74 -20.00 -15.71
C PRO A 312 -29.36 -18.75 -14.93
N SER A 313 -28.61 -17.83 -15.57
CA SER A 313 -28.29 -16.53 -14.98
C SER A 313 -29.58 -15.84 -14.52
N PRO A 314 -29.68 -15.41 -13.25
CA PRO A 314 -30.79 -14.58 -12.81
C PRO A 314 -30.81 -13.27 -13.59
N LYS A 315 -32.01 -12.67 -13.70
CA LYS A 315 -32.16 -11.36 -14.36
C LYS A 315 -31.41 -10.30 -13.55
N PRO A 316 -30.55 -9.47 -14.17
CA PRO A 316 -29.92 -8.34 -13.51
C PRO A 316 -30.93 -7.44 -12.78
N PRO A 317 -30.62 -6.97 -11.56
CA PRO A 317 -31.48 -6.01 -10.87
C PRO A 317 -31.52 -4.69 -11.64
N VAL A 318 -32.70 -4.04 -11.63
CA VAL A 318 -32.90 -2.71 -12.22
C VAL A 318 -33.39 -1.81 -11.09
N TYR A 319 -32.64 -0.75 -10.82
CA TYR A 319 -32.95 0.18 -9.73
C TYR A 319 -33.84 1.33 -10.20
N SER A 320 -34.72 1.79 -9.32
CA SER A 320 -35.55 2.97 -9.56
C SER A 320 -34.67 4.21 -9.75
N ALA A 321 -35.07 5.16 -10.60
CA ALA A 321 -34.36 6.42 -10.78
C ALA A 321 -34.43 7.33 -9.54
N SER A 322 -35.51 7.21 -8.77
CA SER A 322 -35.66 7.81 -7.44
C SER A 322 -35.54 6.74 -6.36
N PHE A 323 -34.73 6.99 -5.34
CA PHE A 323 -34.42 6.03 -4.28
C PHE A 323 -33.83 6.71 -3.04
N GLU A 324 -33.77 5.95 -1.96
CA GLU A 324 -32.96 6.20 -0.76
C GLU A 324 -31.98 5.02 -0.59
N VAL A 325 -30.70 5.30 -0.36
CA VAL A 325 -29.67 4.27 -0.18
C VAL A 325 -28.66 4.69 0.88
N GLU A 326 -28.25 3.75 1.71
CA GLU A 326 -27.20 3.93 2.71
C GLU A 326 -26.09 2.92 2.44
N TYR A 327 -24.83 3.34 2.44
CA TYR A 327 -23.68 2.47 2.23
C TYR A 327 -22.43 2.98 2.97
N ASN A 328 -21.54 2.05 3.30
CA ASN A 328 -20.19 2.37 3.75
C ASN A 328 -19.24 2.20 2.56
N PHE A 329 -18.54 3.26 2.18
CA PHE A 329 -17.42 3.19 1.24
C PHE A 329 -16.13 2.99 2.04
N THR A 330 -15.29 2.03 1.68
CA THR A 330 -14.03 1.75 2.37
C THR A 330 -12.85 1.71 1.38
N LEU A 331 -11.70 2.27 1.79
CA LEU A 331 -10.36 2.05 1.19
C LEU A 331 -9.52 1.14 2.11
N PRO A 332 -9.43 -0.16 1.83
CA PRO A 332 -8.69 -1.10 2.66
C PRO A 332 -7.17 -0.86 2.68
N TYR A 333 -6.56 -0.25 1.66
CA TYR A 333 -5.10 -0.01 1.67
C TYR A 333 -4.65 0.96 2.80
N GLU A 334 -5.53 1.88 3.20
CA GLU A 334 -5.30 2.78 4.33
C GLU A 334 -5.29 2.04 5.67
N ALA A 335 -5.53 0.73 5.70
CA ALA A 335 -5.43 -0.10 6.90
C ALA A 335 -4.02 -0.09 7.54
N SER A 336 -3.00 0.31 6.77
CA SER A 336 -1.65 0.53 7.28
C SER A 336 -1.54 1.76 8.19
N VAL A 337 -2.48 2.70 8.08
CA VAL A 337 -2.51 3.99 8.79
C VAL A 337 -3.66 4.04 9.80
N GLN A 338 -4.81 3.50 9.43
CA GLN A 338 -6.04 3.45 10.23
C GLN A 338 -6.44 1.99 10.50
N LYS A 339 -6.92 1.68 11.70
CA LYS A 339 -7.08 0.28 12.15
C LYS A 339 -8.03 -0.54 11.26
N ASP A 340 -9.08 0.11 10.75
CA ASP A 340 -10.14 -0.53 9.96
C ASP A 340 -10.15 -0.06 8.48
N GLY A 341 -9.08 0.62 8.05
CA GLY A 341 -9.03 1.36 6.78
C GLY A 341 -9.90 2.61 6.79
N LEU A 342 -9.83 3.41 5.74
CA LEU A 342 -10.61 4.65 5.65
C LEU A 342 -12.04 4.34 5.22
N THR A 343 -13.02 4.60 6.08
CA THR A 343 -14.44 4.28 5.82
C THR A 343 -15.33 5.53 5.89
N TYR A 344 -16.05 5.80 4.80
CA TYR A 344 -17.06 6.85 4.69
C TYR A 344 -18.46 6.23 4.74
N PRO A 345 -19.21 6.36 5.84
CA PRO A 345 -20.64 6.09 5.83
C PRO A 345 -21.36 7.20 5.05
N VAL A 346 -22.21 6.79 4.12
CA VAL A 346 -22.93 7.67 3.20
C VAL A 346 -24.41 7.34 3.17
N HIS A 347 -25.25 8.37 3.16
CA HIS A 347 -26.70 8.25 2.95
C HIS A 347 -27.11 9.16 1.79
N VAL A 348 -27.69 8.58 0.75
CA VAL A 348 -28.15 9.30 -0.44
C VAL A 348 -29.67 9.21 -0.56
N TRP A 349 -30.30 10.36 -0.82
CA TRP A 349 -31.68 10.46 -1.30
C TRP A 349 -31.65 11.09 -2.69
N LYS A 350 -32.31 10.45 -3.66
CA LYS A 350 -32.43 10.96 -5.02
C LYS A 350 -33.88 10.95 -5.44
N ASP A 351 -34.37 12.10 -5.91
CA ASP A 351 -35.62 12.22 -6.63
C ASP A 351 -35.33 12.71 -8.05
N ALA A 352 -35.24 11.77 -8.98
CA ALA A 352 -34.92 12.05 -10.37
C ALA A 352 -36.02 12.86 -11.09
N GLU A 353 -37.29 12.68 -10.71
CA GLU A 353 -38.41 13.41 -11.33
C GLU A 353 -38.41 14.88 -10.89
N ALA A 354 -38.11 15.14 -9.61
CA ALA A 354 -38.01 16.49 -9.08
C ALA A 354 -36.66 17.17 -9.38
N GLY A 355 -35.65 16.41 -9.82
CA GLY A 355 -34.28 16.92 -10.02
C GLY A 355 -33.62 17.32 -8.70
N LEU A 356 -33.79 16.50 -7.66
CA LEU A 356 -33.30 16.75 -6.31
C LEU A 356 -32.42 15.59 -5.85
N MET A 357 -31.31 15.91 -5.19
CA MET A 357 -30.49 14.91 -4.51
C MET A 357 -29.94 15.48 -3.21
N ARG A 358 -29.84 14.63 -2.19
CA ARG A 358 -29.15 14.92 -0.95
C ARG A 358 -28.19 13.79 -0.64
N THR A 359 -26.97 14.13 -0.26
CA THR A 359 -25.95 13.19 0.18
C THR A 359 -25.43 13.62 1.54
N ASP A 360 -25.58 12.76 2.54
CA ASP A 360 -25.03 12.95 3.86
C ASP A 360 -23.83 12.03 4.04
N THR A 361 -22.73 12.55 4.57
CA THR A 361 -21.56 11.76 4.97
C THR A 361 -21.38 11.80 6.48
N TYR A 362 -20.95 10.69 7.07
CA TYR A 362 -20.76 10.57 8.54
C TYR A 362 -22.01 10.92 9.34
N GLY A 363 -23.18 10.47 8.85
CA GLY A 363 -24.46 10.67 9.56
C GLY A 363 -24.95 12.12 9.52
N GLY A 364 -24.64 12.86 8.45
CA GLY A 364 -25.09 14.25 8.25
C GLY A 364 -24.16 15.30 8.86
N VAL A 365 -22.96 14.89 9.31
CA VAL A 365 -21.90 15.82 9.71
C VAL A 365 -21.61 16.79 8.56
N ASN A 366 -21.46 16.25 7.36
CA ASN A 366 -21.55 17.02 6.12
C ASN A 366 -22.78 16.57 5.33
N SER A 367 -23.49 17.53 4.74
CA SER A 367 -24.64 17.28 3.88
C SER A 367 -24.53 18.12 2.62
N LEU A 368 -24.69 17.47 1.47
CA LEU A 368 -24.71 18.12 0.17
C LEU A 368 -26.11 18.00 -0.43
N TYR A 369 -26.74 19.15 -0.68
CA TYR A 369 -28.02 19.25 -1.37
C TYR A 369 -27.75 19.74 -2.79
N ILE A 370 -28.25 19.00 -3.77
CA ILE A 370 -28.14 19.33 -5.18
C ILE A 370 -29.54 19.66 -5.68
N PHE A 371 -29.68 20.87 -6.21
CA PHE A 371 -30.86 21.37 -6.87
C PHE A 371 -30.55 21.56 -8.35
N LYS A 372 -31.57 21.85 -9.15
CA LYS A 372 -31.37 22.24 -10.54
C LYS A 372 -30.69 23.62 -10.62
N GLY A 373 -29.40 23.63 -10.95
CA GLY A 373 -28.62 24.86 -11.18
C GLY A 373 -28.01 25.49 -9.93
N SER A 374 -28.08 24.82 -8.78
CA SER A 374 -27.38 25.24 -7.56
C SER A 374 -27.13 24.08 -6.62
N GLU A 375 -26.08 24.21 -5.81
CA GLU A 375 -25.73 23.24 -4.80
C GLU A 375 -25.57 23.92 -3.43
N LEU A 376 -25.94 23.23 -2.35
CA LEU A 376 -25.83 23.71 -0.99
C LEU A 376 -25.05 22.69 -0.16
N GLU A 377 -23.90 23.10 0.34
CA GLU A 377 -23.07 22.36 1.27
C GLU A 377 -23.37 22.81 2.70
N ILE A 378 -23.59 21.86 3.59
CA ILE A 378 -23.65 22.04 5.04
C ILE A 378 -22.46 21.30 5.62
N TYR A 379 -21.64 22.01 6.37
CA TYR A 379 -20.38 21.51 6.90
C TYR A 379 -20.20 21.94 8.37
N PRO A 380 -19.49 21.14 9.19
CA PRO A 380 -19.29 21.45 10.59
C PRO A 380 -18.19 22.49 10.79
N ARG A 381 -18.28 23.24 11.89
CA ARG A 381 -17.24 24.13 12.40
C ARG A 381 -17.22 24.07 13.92
N VAL A 382 -16.24 23.35 14.48
CA VAL A 382 -16.04 23.10 15.92
C VAL A 382 -17.27 22.46 16.59
N ASP A 383 -18.31 23.24 16.84
CA ASP A 383 -19.50 22.90 17.61
C ASP A 383 -20.82 23.32 16.93
N ARG A 384 -20.79 23.83 15.70
CA ARG A 384 -21.98 24.25 14.93
C ARG A 384 -21.86 23.92 13.44
N GLN A 385 -22.97 23.92 12.72
CA GLN A 385 -22.96 23.79 11.26
C GLN A 385 -22.96 25.16 10.58
N LEU A 386 -22.35 25.23 9.41
CA LEU A 386 -22.39 26.37 8.50
C LEU A 386 -22.89 25.90 7.15
N CYS A 387 -23.40 26.83 6.35
CA CYS A 387 -23.87 26.54 5.00
C CYS A 387 -23.18 27.40 3.96
N ARG A 388 -22.98 26.82 2.77
CA ARG A 388 -22.39 27.49 1.61
C ARG A 388 -23.17 27.09 0.37
N VAL A 389 -23.63 28.08 -0.39
CA VAL A 389 -24.30 27.88 -1.67
C VAL A 389 -23.27 28.04 -2.78
N TYR A 390 -23.35 27.20 -3.81
CA TYR A 390 -22.55 27.29 -5.02
C TYR A 390 -23.50 27.44 -6.21
N ASP A 391 -23.16 28.36 -7.11
CA ASP A 391 -23.81 28.43 -8.42
C ASP A 391 -23.28 27.25 -9.25
N ASP A 392 -24.18 26.43 -9.78
CA ASP A 392 -23.82 25.30 -10.63
C ASP A 392 -23.55 25.82 -12.05
N ASP A 393 -22.35 26.37 -12.25
CA ASP A 393 -21.81 26.75 -13.57
C ASP A 393 -21.28 25.50 -14.33
N ASP A 394 -21.33 24.31 -13.73
CA ASP A 394 -20.86 23.07 -14.36
C ASP A 394 -21.93 22.50 -15.32
N GLU A 395 -21.52 22.19 -16.56
CA GLU A 395 -22.42 21.59 -17.58
C GLU A 395 -22.88 20.16 -17.23
N VAL A 396 -22.32 19.53 -16.18
CA VAL A 396 -22.71 18.19 -15.72
C VAL A 396 -23.10 18.23 -14.25
N SER A 397 -24.41 18.22 -14.04
CA SER A 397 -25.04 18.17 -12.73
C SER A 397 -24.70 16.86 -12.02
N ALA A 398 -24.31 16.95 -10.75
CA ALA A 398 -24.13 15.78 -9.89
C ALA A 398 -25.40 14.91 -9.77
N LEU A 399 -26.58 15.44 -10.16
CA LEU A 399 -27.82 14.68 -10.32
C LEU A 399 -27.72 13.53 -11.34
N GLU A 400 -26.82 13.62 -12.32
CA GLU A 400 -26.67 12.61 -13.37
C GLU A 400 -25.69 11.49 -13.00
N ALA A 401 -24.91 11.64 -11.92
CA ALA A 401 -23.93 10.65 -11.50
C ALA A 401 -24.63 9.32 -11.05
N PRO A 402 -24.17 8.16 -11.54
CA PRO A 402 -24.70 6.87 -11.10
C PRO A 402 -24.24 6.55 -9.67
N ILE A 403 -25.19 6.23 -8.79
CA ILE A 403 -24.95 5.75 -7.42
C ILE A 403 -25.10 4.22 -7.32
N MET A 404 -25.91 3.65 -8.21
CA MET A 404 -26.16 2.22 -8.33
C MET A 404 -25.51 1.70 -9.63
N PRO A 405 -24.87 0.51 -9.63
CA PRO A 405 -24.31 -0.06 -10.85
C PRO A 405 -25.40 -0.52 -11.80
N ASP A 406 -25.19 -0.32 -13.11
CA ASP A 406 -25.88 -1.07 -14.15
C ASP A 406 -25.06 -2.33 -14.48
N VAL A 407 -25.55 -3.48 -14.01
CA VAL A 407 -24.88 -4.78 -14.23
C VAL A 407 -25.41 -5.52 -15.46
N ALA A 408 -26.19 -4.84 -16.30
CA ALA A 408 -26.54 -5.38 -17.61
C ALA A 408 -25.26 -5.63 -18.44
N GLY A 409 -25.03 -6.88 -18.80
CA GLY A 409 -23.84 -7.30 -19.55
C GLY A 409 -22.67 -7.78 -18.71
N TRP A 410 -22.79 -7.81 -17.38
CA TRP A 410 -21.81 -8.44 -16.49
C TRP A 410 -22.03 -9.95 -16.46
N GLU A 411 -20.96 -10.72 -16.23
CA GLU A 411 -21.01 -12.18 -16.14
C GLU A 411 -21.56 -12.61 -14.78
N TYR A 412 -22.56 -13.50 -14.77
CA TYR A 412 -23.05 -14.07 -13.52
C TYR A 412 -22.04 -15.08 -12.96
N SER A 413 -21.53 -14.81 -11.76
CA SER A 413 -20.47 -15.58 -11.11
C SER A 413 -20.99 -16.53 -10.02
N GLY A 414 -22.30 -16.57 -9.76
CA GLY A 414 -22.93 -17.49 -8.80
C GLY A 414 -23.58 -16.80 -7.60
N GLU A 415 -23.74 -17.56 -6.51
CA GLU A 415 -24.30 -17.07 -5.24
C GLU A 415 -23.20 -16.94 -4.16
N GLU A 416 -23.23 -15.88 -3.38
CA GLU A 416 -22.35 -15.67 -2.23
C GLU A 416 -23.15 -15.20 -0.99
N MET A 417 -22.53 -15.29 0.19
CA MET A 417 -23.09 -14.73 1.42
C MET A 417 -22.49 -13.36 1.69
N VAL A 418 -23.32 -12.32 1.71
CA VAL A 418 -22.91 -10.94 2.06
C VAL A 418 -23.74 -10.49 3.26
N ARG A 419 -23.07 -10.13 4.36
CA ARG A 419 -23.72 -9.66 5.61
C ARG A 419 -24.84 -10.60 6.11
N GLY A 420 -24.67 -11.91 5.95
CA GLY A 420 -25.67 -12.91 6.36
C GLY A 420 -26.86 -13.08 5.40
N GLN A 421 -26.86 -12.41 4.26
CA GLN A 421 -27.86 -12.54 3.20
C GLN A 421 -27.26 -13.28 2.00
N LYS A 422 -28.06 -14.12 1.36
CA LYS A 422 -27.67 -14.73 0.07
C LYS A 422 -27.76 -13.69 -1.03
N ALA A 423 -26.71 -13.58 -1.83
CA ALA A 423 -26.58 -12.63 -2.91
C ALA A 423 -26.28 -13.35 -4.23
N ASN A 424 -26.90 -12.90 -5.32
CA ASN A 424 -26.43 -13.17 -6.66
C ASN A 424 -25.22 -12.26 -6.95
N VAL A 425 -24.20 -12.81 -7.61
CA VAL A 425 -22.96 -12.09 -7.91
C VAL A 425 -22.82 -11.91 -9.41
N TRP A 426 -22.61 -10.67 -9.83
CA TRP A 426 -22.22 -10.33 -11.20
C TRP A 426 -20.80 -9.78 -11.18
N VAL A 427 -19.98 -10.23 -12.11
CA VAL A 427 -18.59 -9.82 -12.25
C VAL A 427 -18.40 -9.19 -13.61
N PHE A 428 -17.66 -8.09 -13.64
CA PHE A 428 -17.16 -7.49 -14.87
C PHE A 428 -15.66 -7.34 -14.72
N GLU A 429 -14.91 -7.80 -15.72
CA GLU A 429 -13.46 -7.65 -15.77
C GLU A 429 -13.10 -6.77 -16.95
N GLU A 430 -12.25 -5.79 -16.68
CA GLU A 430 -11.68 -4.92 -17.69
C GLU A 430 -10.16 -5.07 -17.64
N SER A 431 -9.58 -5.50 -18.76
CA SER A 431 -8.14 -5.69 -18.88
C SER A 431 -7.49 -4.48 -19.55
N HIS A 432 -6.48 -3.91 -18.89
CA HIS A 432 -5.71 -2.76 -19.35
C HIS A 432 -4.22 -3.14 -19.41
N GLY A 433 -3.80 -3.67 -20.57
CA GLY A 433 -2.48 -4.27 -20.72
C GLY A 433 -2.38 -5.59 -19.95
N VAL A 434 -1.45 -5.68 -18.99
CA VAL A 434 -1.27 -6.85 -18.10
C VAL A 434 -2.08 -6.76 -16.80
N LYS A 435 -2.75 -5.63 -16.54
CA LYS A 435 -3.54 -5.41 -15.33
C LYS A 435 -5.01 -5.70 -15.60
N VAL A 436 -5.67 -6.43 -14.69
CA VAL A 436 -7.09 -6.75 -14.78
C VAL A 436 -7.83 -6.07 -13.64
N THR A 437 -8.61 -5.03 -13.95
CA THR A 437 -9.56 -4.46 -12.99
C THR A 437 -10.80 -5.33 -12.96
N ARG A 438 -11.14 -5.83 -11.78
CA ARG A 438 -12.30 -6.68 -11.53
C ARG A 438 -13.33 -5.93 -10.69
N TYR A 439 -14.55 -5.86 -11.20
CA TYR A 439 -15.73 -5.37 -10.51
C TYR A 439 -16.59 -6.57 -10.11
N ALA A 440 -17.10 -6.59 -8.89
CA ALA A 440 -18.04 -7.57 -8.39
C ALA A 440 -19.21 -6.87 -7.71
N PHE A 441 -20.42 -7.16 -8.18
CA PHE A 441 -21.64 -6.62 -7.61
C PHE A 441 -22.51 -7.74 -7.04
N HIS A 442 -22.91 -7.56 -5.80
CA HIS A 442 -23.72 -8.50 -5.03
C HIS A 442 -25.10 -7.89 -4.81
N ALA A 443 -26.14 -8.57 -5.29
CA ALA A 443 -27.53 -8.20 -5.02
C ALA A 443 -28.29 -9.33 -4.33
N SER A 444 -29.10 -8.99 -3.35
CA SER A 444 -29.92 -9.92 -2.57
C SER A 444 -30.78 -10.81 -3.47
N ILE A 445 -30.77 -12.11 -3.20
CA ILE A 445 -31.63 -13.07 -3.92
C ILE A 445 -33.10 -12.85 -3.56
N ALA A 446 -33.40 -12.36 -2.35
CA ALA A 446 -34.77 -12.25 -1.86
C ALA A 446 -35.58 -11.15 -2.55
N ASP A 447 -34.94 -10.02 -2.84
CA ASP A 447 -35.62 -8.79 -3.29
C ASP A 447 -34.81 -7.95 -4.30
N GLY A 448 -33.60 -8.38 -4.68
CA GLY A 448 -32.74 -7.64 -5.61
C GLY A 448 -32.08 -6.40 -5.01
N ALA A 449 -32.22 -6.16 -3.70
CA ALA A 449 -31.58 -5.04 -3.03
C ALA A 449 -30.04 -5.12 -3.19
N PRO A 450 -29.36 -3.99 -3.40
CA PRO A 450 -27.91 -3.98 -3.47
C PRO A 450 -27.32 -4.37 -2.11
N LEU A 451 -26.25 -5.17 -2.12
CA LEU A 451 -25.56 -5.59 -0.89
C LEU A 451 -24.11 -5.14 -0.87
N ARG A 452 -23.38 -5.29 -1.99
CA ARG A 452 -21.99 -4.87 -2.09
C ARG A 452 -21.61 -4.54 -3.53
N LEU A 453 -20.83 -3.51 -3.72
CA LEU A 453 -20.04 -3.28 -4.93
C LEU A 453 -18.57 -3.29 -4.51
N ALA A 454 -17.79 -4.23 -5.05
CA ALA A 454 -16.35 -4.30 -4.86
C ALA A 454 -15.66 -4.04 -6.19
N MET A 455 -14.67 -3.16 -6.19
CA MET A 455 -13.76 -2.94 -7.31
C MET A 455 -12.37 -3.29 -6.80
N ARG A 456 -11.71 -4.21 -7.49
CA ARG A 456 -10.31 -4.54 -7.25
C ARG A 456 -9.57 -4.33 -8.55
N GLY A 457 -8.78 -3.28 -8.63
CA GLY A 457 -8.28 -2.78 -9.89
C GLY A 457 -7.36 -1.61 -9.72
N GLN A 458 -7.05 -0.92 -10.80
CA GLN A 458 -6.19 0.24 -10.69
C GLN A 458 -6.88 1.36 -9.90
N ASP A 459 -6.18 1.93 -8.92
CA ASP A 459 -6.69 2.96 -8.02
C ASP A 459 -7.54 4.00 -8.77
N LEU A 460 -8.79 4.18 -8.35
CA LEU A 460 -9.83 4.90 -9.09
C LEU A 460 -9.58 6.40 -9.20
N PHE A 461 -8.78 6.92 -8.28
CA PHE A 461 -8.51 8.34 -8.20
C PHE A 461 -7.19 8.66 -8.85
N SER A 462 -6.22 7.76 -8.68
CA SER A 462 -4.82 7.92 -8.98
C SER A 462 -4.28 7.16 -10.19
N GLY A 463 -4.89 6.02 -10.51
CA GLY A 463 -4.48 5.12 -11.56
C GLY A 463 -3.06 4.58 -11.42
N SER A 464 -2.47 4.66 -10.25
CA SER A 464 -1.04 4.50 -10.07
C SER A 464 -0.63 3.10 -9.59
N HIS A 465 -1.55 2.39 -8.95
CA HIS A 465 -1.33 1.08 -8.34
C HIS A 465 -2.62 0.28 -8.32
N PHE A 466 -2.52 -0.98 -7.94
CA PHE A 466 -3.66 -1.86 -7.80
C PHE A 466 -4.22 -1.73 -6.39
N ASP A 467 -5.50 -1.43 -6.27
CA ASP A 467 -6.18 -1.15 -5.02
C ASP A 467 -7.54 -1.88 -4.96
N GLU A 468 -8.12 -1.90 -3.77
CA GLU A 468 -9.46 -2.41 -3.51
C GLU A 468 -10.35 -1.28 -2.99
N TYR A 469 -11.58 -1.23 -3.48
CA TYR A 469 -12.60 -0.32 -2.99
C TYR A 469 -13.88 -1.11 -2.78
N VAL A 470 -14.53 -0.85 -1.65
CA VAL A 470 -15.74 -1.59 -1.29
C VAL A 470 -16.82 -0.59 -0.89
N ALA A 471 -17.96 -0.66 -1.56
CA ALA A 471 -19.21 -0.04 -1.14
C ALA A 471 -20.13 -1.13 -0.57
N GLU A 472 -20.25 -1.18 0.76
CA GLU A 472 -21.18 -2.07 1.47
C GLU A 472 -22.53 -1.38 1.62
N TYR A 473 -23.54 -1.84 0.89
CA TYR A 473 -24.88 -1.28 0.96
C TYR A 473 -25.58 -1.77 2.23
N LEU A 474 -25.91 -0.81 3.11
CA LEU A 474 -26.56 -1.04 4.39
C LEU A 474 -28.07 -1.13 4.26
N SER A 475 -28.66 -0.23 3.47
CA SER A 475 -30.10 -0.18 3.19
C SER A 475 -30.40 0.39 1.80
N PHE A 476 -31.53 -0.02 1.22
CA PHE A 476 -32.03 0.50 -0.05
C PHE A 476 -33.56 0.54 -0.05
N LYS A 477 -34.14 1.68 -0.44
CA LYS A 477 -35.59 1.88 -0.59
C LYS A 477 -35.87 2.46 -1.97
N PRO A 478 -36.56 1.74 -2.86
CA PRO A 478 -36.94 2.25 -4.16
C PRO A 478 -38.13 3.24 -4.05
N GLY A 479 -38.16 4.23 -4.95
CA GLY A 479 -39.23 5.22 -5.06
C GLY A 479 -38.81 6.61 -4.60
N ALA A 480 -39.67 7.60 -4.85
CA ALA A 480 -39.42 8.99 -4.47
C ALA A 480 -39.32 9.13 -2.94
N PRO A 481 -38.21 9.67 -2.42
CA PRO A 481 -38.11 10.03 -1.01
C PRO A 481 -39.14 11.10 -0.63
N PRO A 482 -39.51 11.21 0.66
CA PRO A 482 -40.37 12.31 1.12
C PRO A 482 -39.74 13.67 0.78
N SER A 483 -40.49 14.59 0.16
CA SER A 483 -39.95 15.90 -0.25
C SER A 483 -39.31 16.69 0.89
N SER A 484 -39.74 16.45 2.13
CA SER A 484 -39.16 17.08 3.33
C SER A 484 -37.67 16.79 3.53
N VAL A 485 -37.12 15.69 3.00
CA VAL A 485 -35.68 15.38 3.14
C VAL A 485 -34.78 16.37 2.40
N PHE A 486 -35.33 17.01 1.37
CA PHE A 486 -34.64 17.99 0.53
C PHE A 486 -34.82 19.43 1.02
N ASN A 487 -35.58 19.66 2.09
CA ASN A 487 -35.72 20.99 2.68
C ASN A 487 -34.45 21.31 3.49
N PRO A 488 -33.66 22.32 3.10
CA PRO A 488 -32.51 22.71 3.90
C PRO A 488 -32.91 23.21 5.29
N PRO A 489 -32.01 23.13 6.29
CA PRO A 489 -32.21 23.79 7.57
C PRO A 489 -32.50 25.28 7.39
N ALA A 490 -33.36 25.83 8.24
CA ALA A 490 -33.78 27.23 8.16
C ALA A 490 -32.60 28.21 8.29
N GLU A 491 -31.54 27.81 8.99
CA GLU A 491 -30.28 28.55 9.14
C GLU A 491 -29.47 28.69 7.84
N CYS A 492 -29.73 27.86 6.83
CA CYS A 492 -29.14 28.01 5.49
C CYS A 492 -29.94 28.96 4.59
N ALA A 493 -31.10 29.47 5.03
CA ALA A 493 -31.93 30.37 4.23
C ALA A 493 -31.25 31.73 4.04
N GLY A 494 -31.10 32.16 2.78
CA GLY A 494 -30.55 33.49 2.44
C GLY A 494 -29.02 33.58 2.40
N VAL A 495 -28.31 32.44 2.47
CA VAL A 495 -26.87 32.38 2.21
C VAL A 495 -26.61 32.74 0.73
N ALA A 496 -25.70 33.69 0.48
CA ALA A 496 -25.33 34.09 -0.87
C ALA A 496 -24.47 33.01 -1.55
N ALA A 497 -24.65 32.86 -2.88
CA ALA A 497 -23.84 31.95 -3.68
C ALA A 497 -22.36 32.38 -3.69
N ALA A 498 -21.49 31.40 -3.52
CA ALA A 498 -20.06 31.53 -3.72
C ALA A 498 -19.74 31.43 -5.20
N LYS A 499 -18.92 32.36 -5.70
CA LYS A 499 -18.37 32.32 -7.07
C LYS A 499 -17.12 31.43 -7.12
N ALA A 500 -17.27 30.16 -6.80
CA ALA A 500 -16.19 29.17 -6.86
C ALA A 500 -16.78 27.79 -7.17
N PRO A 501 -16.08 26.91 -7.90
CA PRO A 501 -16.53 25.54 -8.08
C PRO A 501 -16.54 24.78 -6.75
N MET A 502 -17.55 23.94 -6.54
CA MET A 502 -17.64 23.11 -5.33
C MET A 502 -16.53 22.03 -5.36
N PRO A 503 -15.80 21.81 -4.24
CA PRO A 503 -14.96 20.63 -4.10
C PRO A 503 -15.90 19.44 -3.89
N ARG A 504 -16.08 18.60 -4.91
CA ARG A 504 -17.05 17.50 -4.84
C ARG A 504 -16.59 16.46 -3.80
N PRO A 505 -17.40 16.16 -2.76
CA PRO A 505 -17.04 15.20 -1.73
C PRO A 505 -16.82 13.81 -2.34
N PHE A 506 -15.95 13.04 -1.68
CA PHE A 506 -15.56 11.70 -2.11
C PHE A 506 -16.78 10.77 -2.32
N ALA A 507 -17.85 10.94 -1.55
CA ALA A 507 -19.10 10.18 -1.66
C ALA A 507 -19.84 10.33 -3.01
N LEU A 508 -19.74 11.48 -3.68
CA LEU A 508 -20.28 11.66 -5.04
C LEU A 508 -19.50 10.88 -6.11
N ARG A 509 -18.37 10.28 -5.73
CA ARG A 509 -17.51 9.50 -6.62
C ARG A 509 -17.85 8.00 -6.63
N MET A 510 -19.00 7.58 -6.11
CA MET A 510 -19.54 6.22 -6.41
C MET A 510 -19.60 5.95 -7.90
N ALA A 511 -19.85 6.98 -8.71
CA ALA A 511 -19.77 6.89 -10.15
C ALA A 511 -18.39 6.46 -10.64
N ALA A 512 -17.29 6.77 -9.92
CA ALA A 512 -15.94 6.33 -10.28
C ALA A 512 -15.74 4.82 -10.04
N LEU A 513 -16.49 4.19 -9.13
CA LEU A 513 -16.42 2.73 -8.90
C LEU A 513 -17.08 1.89 -10.01
N MET A 514 -17.79 2.51 -10.94
CA MET A 514 -18.53 1.77 -11.97
C MET A 514 -17.60 1.47 -13.16
N PRO A 515 -17.79 0.37 -13.90
CA PRO A 515 -17.07 0.18 -15.15
C PRO A 515 -17.53 1.17 -16.21
N SER A 516 -16.63 1.51 -17.13
CA SER A 516 -16.89 2.38 -18.26
C SER A 516 -17.85 1.73 -19.27
N THR A 517 -19.16 2.01 -19.20
CA THR A 517 -20.16 1.40 -20.10
C THR A 517 -20.62 2.30 -21.26
N ALA A 518 -20.05 3.49 -21.43
CA ALA A 518 -20.38 4.38 -22.57
C ALA A 518 -19.15 4.67 -23.45
N ARG A 519 -18.96 3.87 -24.51
CA ARG A 519 -18.17 4.29 -25.69
C ARG A 519 -19.06 5.11 -26.61
N LEU A 520 -19.10 6.43 -26.42
CA LEU A 520 -19.71 7.35 -27.39
C LEU A 520 -18.78 8.52 -27.70
N GLY A 521 -17.96 8.34 -28.73
CA GLY A 521 -17.11 9.38 -29.35
C GLY A 521 -16.04 8.75 -30.25
N PRO A 522 -15.55 9.43 -31.31
CA PRO A 522 -14.51 8.89 -32.16
C PRO A 522 -13.25 8.59 -31.32
N ALA A 523 -12.84 7.33 -31.37
CA ALA A 523 -11.81 6.74 -30.52
C ALA A 523 -10.50 7.55 -30.54
N ASN A 524 -10.01 7.90 -29.34
CA ASN A 524 -8.61 8.22 -29.15
C ASN A 524 -8.01 7.14 -28.25
N PRO A 525 -7.22 6.20 -28.80
CA PRO A 525 -6.76 5.04 -28.05
C PRO A 525 -5.90 5.39 -26.83
N LEU A 526 -5.28 6.57 -26.77
CA LEU A 526 -4.42 6.97 -25.64
C LEU A 526 -5.23 7.51 -24.44
N TYR A 527 -6.21 8.38 -24.66
CA TYR A 527 -7.09 8.80 -23.57
C TYR A 527 -7.92 7.64 -23.10
N ASP A 528 -8.48 6.85 -24.01
CA ASP A 528 -9.31 5.70 -23.65
C ASP A 528 -8.52 4.70 -22.80
N ALA A 529 -7.26 4.41 -23.17
CA ALA A 529 -6.37 3.54 -22.39
C ALA A 529 -5.91 4.17 -21.07
N TRP A 530 -5.62 5.47 -21.04
CA TRP A 530 -5.26 6.17 -19.81
C TRP A 530 -6.45 6.25 -18.85
N ALA A 531 -7.64 6.63 -19.33
CA ALA A 531 -8.86 6.76 -18.54
C ALA A 531 -9.25 5.40 -17.94
N ALA A 532 -9.17 4.36 -18.75
CA ALA A 532 -9.23 2.96 -18.33
C ALA A 532 -8.20 2.61 -17.23
N GLN A 533 -6.92 2.89 -17.47
CA GLN A 533 -5.83 2.69 -16.52
C GLN A 533 -6.05 3.48 -15.21
N HIS A 534 -6.80 4.58 -15.24
CA HIS A 534 -7.05 5.45 -14.09
C HIS A 534 -8.47 5.34 -13.54
N GLY A 535 -9.18 4.24 -13.85
CA GLY A 535 -10.50 3.93 -13.30
C GLY A 535 -11.55 5.00 -13.58
N ARG A 536 -11.39 5.76 -14.67
CA ARG A 536 -12.29 6.86 -15.01
C ARG A 536 -13.57 6.33 -15.62
N THR A 537 -14.69 6.83 -15.12
CA THR A 537 -16.00 6.53 -15.71
C THR A 537 -16.41 7.56 -16.75
N PRO A 538 -17.05 7.12 -17.85
CA PRO A 538 -17.58 8.02 -18.86
C PRO A 538 -18.55 9.00 -18.23
N ALA A 539 -18.25 10.27 -18.40
CA ALA A 539 -19.19 11.32 -18.01
C ALA A 539 -20.25 11.50 -19.11
N ALA A 540 -21.25 12.36 -18.87
CA ALA A 540 -22.12 12.83 -19.93
C ALA A 540 -21.27 13.40 -21.10
N PRO A 541 -21.72 13.29 -22.37
CA PRO A 541 -20.87 13.56 -23.54
C PRO A 541 -20.11 14.90 -23.51
N ALA A 542 -20.71 15.95 -22.93
CA ALA A 542 -20.07 17.25 -22.78
C ALA A 542 -18.88 17.23 -21.79
N ALA A 543 -19.04 16.62 -20.61
CA ALA A 543 -17.95 16.47 -19.65
C ALA A 543 -16.86 15.52 -20.15
N GLU A 544 -17.25 14.45 -20.83
CA GLU A 544 -16.30 13.50 -21.43
C GLU A 544 -15.39 14.21 -22.45
N ALA A 545 -15.97 15.07 -23.30
CA ALA A 545 -15.20 15.87 -24.25
C ALA A 545 -14.22 16.83 -23.54
N ARG A 546 -14.63 17.44 -22.41
CA ARG A 546 -13.77 18.32 -21.60
C ARG A 546 -12.62 17.56 -20.93
N ARG A 547 -12.89 16.40 -20.33
CA ARG A 547 -11.87 15.52 -19.71
C ARG A 547 -10.82 15.08 -20.74
N ARG A 548 -11.28 14.68 -21.94
CA ARG A 548 -10.41 14.37 -23.08
C ARG A 548 -9.55 15.54 -23.52
N ALA A 549 -10.15 16.73 -23.61
CA ALA A 549 -9.43 17.94 -23.99
C ALA A 549 -8.31 18.26 -22.99
N ALA A 550 -8.63 18.25 -21.69
CA ALA A 550 -7.65 18.46 -20.62
C ALA A 550 -6.53 17.42 -20.66
N PHE A 551 -6.86 16.15 -20.87
CA PHE A 551 -5.87 15.08 -21.03
C PHE A 551 -4.93 15.31 -22.21
N HIS A 552 -5.45 15.66 -23.38
CA HIS A 552 -4.60 15.89 -24.55
C HIS A 552 -3.69 17.11 -24.38
N GLU A 553 -4.20 18.16 -23.74
CA GLU A 553 -3.39 19.33 -23.40
C GLU A 553 -2.25 18.97 -22.43
N ASN A 554 -2.57 18.22 -21.37
CA ASN A 554 -1.59 17.80 -20.37
C ASN A 554 -0.57 16.78 -20.93
N LEU A 555 -1.01 15.83 -21.75
CA LEU A 555 -0.12 14.89 -22.45
C LEU A 555 0.85 15.64 -23.36
N ALA A 556 0.34 16.58 -24.16
CA ALA A 556 1.19 17.39 -25.03
C ALA A 556 2.21 18.21 -24.22
N TYR A 557 1.81 18.75 -23.07
CA TYR A 557 2.71 19.42 -22.14
C TYR A 557 3.82 18.48 -21.62
N ILE A 558 3.46 17.29 -21.15
CA ILE A 558 4.40 16.28 -20.64
C ILE A 558 5.39 15.82 -21.72
N GLU A 559 4.90 15.50 -22.92
CA GLU A 559 5.73 15.07 -24.04
C GLU A 559 6.70 16.18 -24.47
N ALA A 560 6.20 17.41 -24.61
CA ALA A 560 7.04 18.57 -24.94
C ALA A 560 8.09 18.84 -23.85
N TRP A 561 7.73 18.67 -22.57
CA TRP A 561 8.65 18.82 -21.45
C TRP A 561 9.77 17.77 -21.50
N ASN A 562 9.41 16.49 -21.59
CA ASN A 562 10.36 15.38 -21.57
C ASN A 562 11.25 15.36 -22.84
N ALA A 563 10.74 15.79 -24.00
CA ALA A 563 11.51 15.91 -25.23
C ALA A 563 12.58 17.02 -25.18
N GLY A 564 12.42 18.02 -24.30
CA GLY A 564 13.37 19.12 -24.15
C GLY A 564 14.74 18.72 -23.63
N GLY A 565 14.86 17.58 -22.95
CA GLY A 565 16.10 17.07 -22.34
C GLY A 565 16.64 17.93 -21.19
N GLY A 566 17.33 17.32 -20.22
CA GLY A 566 18.07 18.04 -19.16
C GLY A 566 17.24 18.64 -18.01
N ARG A 567 15.97 18.23 -17.85
CA ARG A 567 15.09 18.58 -16.73
C ARG A 567 14.65 17.32 -15.97
N HIS A 568 13.89 17.49 -14.89
CA HIS A 568 13.18 16.38 -14.24
C HIS A 568 12.12 15.79 -15.17
N ASN A 569 11.77 14.52 -14.94
CA ASN A 569 10.81 13.80 -15.75
C ASN A 569 9.39 14.02 -15.24
N LEU A 570 8.48 14.20 -16.18
CA LEU A 570 7.04 14.19 -15.92
C LEU A 570 6.44 12.89 -16.42
N SER A 571 5.33 12.47 -15.81
CA SER A 571 4.54 11.34 -16.28
C SER A 571 3.06 11.64 -16.19
N LEU A 572 2.27 10.97 -17.04
CA LEU A 572 0.83 10.95 -16.86
C LEU A 572 0.54 10.31 -15.50
N ASN A 573 -0.18 11.04 -14.67
CA ASN A 573 -0.69 10.55 -13.41
C ASN A 573 -2.18 10.86 -13.30
N ARG A 574 -2.70 10.67 -12.10
CA ARG A 574 -4.08 10.91 -11.72
C ARG A 574 -4.73 12.21 -12.09
N PHE A 575 -3.94 13.26 -12.25
CA PHE A 575 -4.46 14.59 -12.53
C PHE A 575 -4.49 14.89 -14.03
N ALA A 576 -4.20 13.92 -14.89
CA ALA A 576 -3.99 14.19 -16.31
C ALA A 576 -5.26 14.60 -17.05
N ASP A 577 -6.46 14.21 -16.62
CA ASP A 577 -7.73 14.72 -17.19
C ASP A 577 -8.33 15.90 -16.40
N TRP A 578 -7.57 16.48 -15.47
CA TRP A 578 -7.97 17.68 -14.74
C TRP A 578 -7.37 18.91 -15.41
N THR A 579 -8.14 20.00 -15.46
CA THR A 579 -7.55 21.31 -15.75
C THR A 579 -6.73 21.77 -14.54
N GLN A 580 -5.87 22.77 -14.75
CA GLN A 580 -5.07 23.32 -13.66
C GLN A 580 -5.97 23.94 -12.57
N GLU A 581 -7.08 24.58 -12.94
CA GLU A 581 -8.04 25.16 -12.01
C GLU A 581 -8.73 24.09 -11.16
N GLU A 582 -9.14 22.97 -11.78
CA GLU A 582 -9.75 21.84 -11.07
C GLU A 582 -8.78 21.23 -10.05
N PHE A 583 -7.52 21.05 -10.46
CA PHE A 583 -6.46 20.57 -9.57
C PHE A 583 -6.24 21.50 -8.39
N LYS A 584 -6.08 22.80 -8.64
CA LYS A 584 -5.87 23.81 -7.59
C LYS A 584 -7.05 23.85 -6.62
N ALA A 585 -8.29 23.78 -7.12
CA ALA A 585 -9.48 23.82 -6.29
C ALA A 585 -9.66 22.58 -5.40
N ALA A 586 -9.18 21.41 -5.85
CA ALA A 586 -9.37 20.14 -5.16
C ALA A 586 -8.22 19.75 -4.23
N MET A 587 -6.97 20.04 -4.60
CA MET A 587 -5.77 19.55 -3.90
C MET A 587 -5.05 20.62 -3.09
N LEU A 588 -5.22 21.90 -3.46
CA LEU A 588 -4.57 23.01 -2.79
C LEU A 588 -5.57 23.75 -1.89
N PRO A 589 -5.13 24.28 -0.74
CA PRO A 589 -5.94 25.13 0.11
C PRO A 589 -6.38 26.39 -0.64
N ARG A 590 -7.64 26.78 -0.47
CA ARG A 590 -8.16 28.04 -1.01
C ARG A 590 -7.46 29.26 -0.40
N ARG A 591 -7.04 29.13 0.86
CA ARG A 591 -6.22 30.11 1.55
C ARG A 591 -4.73 29.82 1.34
N ARG A 592 -4.00 30.79 0.77
CA ARG A 592 -2.52 30.76 0.66
C ARG A 592 -1.86 30.56 2.04
N ILE A 593 -0.82 29.73 2.06
CA ILE A 593 -0.04 29.39 3.26
C ILE A 593 1.26 30.21 3.23
N GLY A 594 1.77 30.66 4.38
CA GLY A 594 3.19 31.08 4.48
C GLY A 594 3.65 32.34 3.71
N GLY A 595 2.81 33.02 2.92
CA GLY A 595 3.19 34.22 2.15
C GLY A 595 3.03 35.57 2.87
N LEU A 596 3.30 36.69 2.18
CA LEU A 596 3.18 38.08 2.71
C LEU A 596 1.83 38.43 3.38
N SER A 597 0.76 37.71 3.02
CA SER A 597 -0.58 37.84 3.61
C SER A 597 -0.69 37.12 4.96
N SER A 598 0.02 36.00 5.16
CA SER A 598 0.07 35.30 6.45
C SER A 598 1.02 36.00 7.42
N SER A 599 2.15 36.58 6.97
CA SER A 599 3.05 37.36 7.81
C SER A 599 2.39 38.61 8.42
N ARG A 600 1.60 39.36 7.65
CA ARG A 600 0.78 40.47 8.17
C ARG A 600 -0.35 40.06 9.12
N ARG A 601 -0.81 38.80 9.04
CA ARG A 601 -1.80 38.23 9.98
C ARG A 601 -1.12 37.72 11.25
N ARG A 602 0.10 37.17 11.14
CA ARG A 602 0.95 36.77 12.28
C ARG A 602 1.25 37.95 13.20
N GLU A 603 1.61 39.10 12.63
CA GLU A 603 1.85 40.34 13.40
C GLU A 603 0.63 40.82 14.20
N ARG A 604 -0.58 40.33 13.87
CA ARG A 604 -1.85 40.73 14.51
C ARG A 604 -2.40 39.69 15.50
N ARG A 605 -1.73 38.54 15.68
CA ARG A 605 -2.19 37.43 16.53
C ARG A 605 -1.25 37.22 17.72
N ASP A 606 -1.80 36.77 18.84
CA ASP A 606 -1.04 36.46 20.05
C ASP A 606 -0.46 35.04 19.94
N HIS A 607 0.74 34.92 19.38
CA HIS A 607 1.47 33.66 19.20
C HIS A 607 2.15 33.22 20.50
N SER A 608 1.33 32.85 21.48
CA SER A 608 1.80 32.56 22.84
C SER A 608 2.80 31.39 22.95
N ALA A 609 2.84 30.49 21.96
CA ALA A 609 3.70 29.31 21.99
C ALA A 609 4.94 29.41 21.06
N GLY A 610 5.07 30.49 20.29
CA GLY A 610 6.23 30.73 19.43
C GLY A 610 7.46 31.09 20.26
N VAL A 611 8.57 30.38 20.03
CA VAL A 611 9.87 30.73 20.63
C VAL A 611 10.86 31.19 19.55
N PRO A 612 11.85 32.03 19.90
CA PRO A 612 12.91 32.40 18.97
C PRO A 612 13.69 31.18 18.46
N TYR A 613 14.09 31.21 17.19
CA TYR A 613 15.07 30.27 16.66
C TYR A 613 16.42 30.46 17.35
N GLU A 614 17.02 29.36 17.81
CA GLU A 614 18.36 29.34 18.40
C GLU A 614 19.33 28.58 17.49
N PRO A 615 20.30 29.26 16.85
CA PRO A 615 21.29 28.63 16.00
C PRO A 615 22.19 27.64 16.75
N LEU A 616 22.69 26.62 16.07
CA LEU A 616 23.65 25.69 16.67
C LEU A 616 25.01 26.38 16.89
N ALA A 617 25.56 26.27 18.11
CA ALA A 617 26.86 26.86 18.47
C ALA A 617 28.06 26.39 17.62
N HIS A 618 27.90 25.29 16.85
CA HIS A 618 28.91 24.72 15.94
C HIS A 618 28.35 24.42 14.54
N ALA A 619 27.57 25.35 14.00
CA ALA A 619 27.00 25.35 12.64
C ALA A 619 27.98 25.11 11.47
N GLU A 620 29.30 25.16 11.68
CA GLU A 620 30.32 25.01 10.63
C GLU A 620 30.59 23.56 10.20
N ARG A 621 29.93 22.56 10.81
CA ARG A 621 30.14 21.12 10.52
C ARG A 621 28.85 20.38 10.17
N LEU A 622 27.98 20.98 9.36
CA LEU A 622 26.84 20.25 8.81
C LEU A 622 27.34 19.16 7.84
N PRO A 623 26.73 17.96 7.85
CA PRO A 623 27.04 16.96 6.84
C PRO A 623 26.66 17.46 5.44
N ALA A 624 27.30 16.92 4.40
CA ALA A 624 26.99 17.29 3.02
C ALA A 624 25.58 16.86 2.58
N ALA A 625 25.03 15.83 3.22
CA ALA A 625 23.67 15.35 2.99
C ALA A 625 23.03 14.89 4.31
N VAL A 626 21.72 15.06 4.41
CA VAL A 626 20.86 14.51 5.47
C VAL A 626 19.70 13.80 4.78
N ASN A 627 19.37 12.60 5.24
CA ASN A 627 18.21 11.88 4.74
C ASN A 627 17.49 11.16 5.90
N TRP A 628 16.27 11.60 6.19
CA TRP A 628 15.38 10.97 7.16
C TRP A 628 14.42 9.96 6.51
N ARG A 629 14.34 9.88 5.17
CA ARG A 629 13.48 8.92 4.46
C ARG A 629 13.76 7.49 4.92
N GLY A 630 12.71 6.75 5.22
CA GLY A 630 12.80 5.37 5.71
C GLY A 630 13.27 5.22 7.16
N THR A 631 13.55 6.32 7.87
CA THR A 631 13.77 6.30 9.32
C THR A 631 12.46 6.43 10.08
N GLY A 632 12.47 6.11 11.37
CA GLY A 632 11.29 6.32 12.22
C GLY A 632 10.87 7.79 12.38
N ALA A 633 11.75 8.75 12.08
CA ALA A 633 11.49 10.19 12.18
C ALA A 633 10.64 10.72 11.01
N ASP A 634 10.78 10.14 9.82
CA ASP A 634 10.00 10.52 8.64
C ASP A 634 8.57 9.96 8.74
N GLY A 635 8.40 8.75 9.29
CA GLY A 635 7.09 8.11 9.30
C GLY A 635 6.66 7.69 7.89
N ILE A 636 5.37 7.43 7.72
CA ILE A 636 4.81 6.98 6.44
C ILE A 636 4.34 8.16 5.58
N VAL A 637 4.27 7.95 4.27
CA VAL A 637 3.56 8.85 3.34
C VAL A 637 2.05 8.60 3.51
N LYS A 638 1.27 9.67 3.57
CA LYS A 638 -0.20 9.64 3.72
C LYS A 638 -0.90 10.28 2.51
N ASP A 639 -2.23 10.19 2.44
CA ASP A 639 -3.06 10.86 1.43
C ASP A 639 -4.05 11.86 2.07
N GLN A 640 -3.98 13.13 1.66
CA GLN A 640 -4.90 14.20 2.09
C GLN A 640 -6.25 14.16 1.35
N ALA A 641 -6.46 13.18 0.47
CA ALA A 641 -7.64 13.05 -0.37
C ALA A 641 -7.94 14.36 -1.15
N SER A 642 -9.21 14.66 -1.39
CA SER A 642 -9.66 15.87 -2.09
C SER A 642 -10.00 17.00 -1.11
N CYS A 643 -9.07 17.29 -0.19
CA CYS A 643 -9.21 18.28 0.86
C CYS A 643 -7.92 19.11 0.95
N GLY A 644 -8.01 20.45 1.01
CA GLY A 644 -6.89 21.37 1.15
C GLY A 644 -6.24 21.37 2.54
N SER A 645 -6.02 20.19 3.11
CA SER A 645 -5.53 19.95 4.47
C SER A 645 -4.02 19.74 4.57
N CYS A 646 -3.27 19.98 3.48
CA CYS A 646 -1.80 19.83 3.45
C CYS A 646 -1.08 20.50 4.64
N TRP A 647 -1.59 21.63 5.14
CA TRP A 647 -1.08 22.33 6.32
C TRP A 647 -1.10 21.47 7.59
N ALA A 648 -2.14 20.64 7.75
CA ALA A 648 -2.27 19.72 8.86
C ALA A 648 -1.28 18.56 8.74
N PHE A 649 -1.04 18.05 7.52
CA PHE A 649 -0.04 17.00 7.25
C PHE A 649 1.41 17.49 7.43
N GLY A 650 1.71 18.72 6.97
CA GLY A 650 3.01 19.34 7.23
C GLY A 650 3.26 19.52 8.73
N MET A 651 2.25 20.01 9.45
CA MET A 651 2.29 20.17 10.91
C MET A 651 2.47 18.84 11.65
N SER A 652 1.65 17.83 11.34
CA SER A 652 1.69 16.53 11.99
C SER A 652 3.02 15.83 11.74
N GLY A 653 3.61 16.00 10.54
CA GLY A 653 4.96 15.53 10.21
C GLY A 653 6.05 16.13 11.10
N ALA A 654 5.99 17.43 11.38
CA ALA A 654 6.94 18.09 12.30
C ALA A 654 6.73 17.66 13.77
N ILE A 655 5.50 17.40 14.19
CA ILE A 655 5.22 16.84 15.54
C ILE A 655 5.68 15.39 15.64
N HIS A 656 5.45 14.58 14.59
CA HIS A 656 5.96 13.22 14.50
C HIS A 656 7.47 13.22 14.68
N ALA A 657 8.18 14.07 13.93
CA ALA A 657 9.63 14.24 14.04
C ALA A 657 10.02 14.61 15.47
N ALA A 658 9.40 15.62 16.08
CA ALA A 658 9.69 16.02 17.45
C ALA A 658 9.45 14.89 18.46
N HIS A 659 8.38 14.12 18.30
CA HIS A 659 8.05 12.97 19.14
C HIS A 659 9.09 11.86 18.99
N PHE A 660 9.48 11.52 17.76
CA PHE A 660 10.52 10.54 17.49
C PHE A 660 11.86 10.97 18.07
N MET A 661 12.24 12.24 17.89
CA MET A 661 13.49 12.79 18.43
C MET A 661 13.49 12.81 19.97
N ALA A 662 12.34 12.97 20.60
CA ALA A 662 12.20 12.96 22.06
C ALA A 662 12.13 11.55 22.67
N THR A 663 11.56 10.57 21.96
CA THR A 663 11.18 9.27 22.54
C THR A 663 11.80 8.05 21.85
N GLY A 664 12.31 8.21 20.63
CA GLY A 664 12.72 7.12 19.74
C GLY A 664 11.57 6.30 19.14
N GLN A 665 10.30 6.67 19.41
CA GLN A 665 9.14 5.94 18.91
C GLN A 665 8.56 6.60 17.67
N SER A 666 8.32 5.81 16.62
CA SER A 666 7.59 6.26 15.43
C SER A 666 6.09 5.99 15.63
N ARG A 667 5.26 7.03 15.52
CA ARG A 667 3.81 6.98 15.79
C ARG A 667 3.06 7.88 14.82
N SER A 668 1.94 7.42 14.30
CA SER A 668 1.04 8.24 13.47
C SER A 668 0.15 9.13 14.35
N PHE A 669 0.07 10.41 14.01
CA PHE A 669 -0.74 11.42 14.72
C PHE A 669 -1.84 11.99 13.82
N SER A 670 -2.89 12.50 14.44
CA SER A 670 -4.14 12.92 13.80
C SER A 670 -4.04 14.29 13.13
N GLU A 671 -4.12 14.34 11.80
CA GLU A 671 -4.35 15.59 11.08
C GLU A 671 -5.76 16.14 11.34
N GLN A 672 -6.74 15.26 11.53
CA GLN A 672 -8.15 15.62 11.67
C GLN A 672 -8.43 16.46 12.91
N GLN A 673 -7.76 16.20 14.04
CA GLN A 673 -7.98 16.98 15.26
C GLN A 673 -7.74 18.48 15.02
N VAL A 674 -6.64 18.85 14.35
CA VAL A 674 -6.38 20.26 14.10
C VAL A 674 -7.33 20.84 13.06
N MET A 675 -7.74 20.05 12.06
CA MET A 675 -8.74 20.47 11.08
C MET A 675 -10.06 20.83 11.77
N ASP A 676 -10.54 19.99 12.69
CA ASP A 676 -11.85 20.16 13.32
C ASP A 676 -11.84 21.20 14.44
N CYS A 677 -10.73 21.34 15.16
CA CYS A 677 -10.70 22.08 16.42
C CYS A 677 -10.02 23.46 16.35
N SER A 678 -9.09 23.70 15.41
CA SER A 678 -8.31 24.96 15.37
C SER A 678 -8.97 26.11 14.59
N TRP A 679 -10.27 26.01 14.32
CA TRP A 679 -11.01 27.06 13.61
C TRP A 679 -11.12 28.39 14.37
N ARG A 680 -11.06 28.34 15.70
CA ARG A 680 -11.09 29.54 16.56
C ARG A 680 -9.74 30.26 16.56
N ASP A 681 -8.67 29.50 16.35
CA ASP A 681 -7.30 29.97 16.18
C ASP A 681 -7.01 30.41 14.73
N GLY A 682 -7.98 30.21 13.84
CA GLY A 682 -8.05 30.80 12.52
C GLY A 682 -7.57 29.90 11.38
N ASN A 683 -7.62 28.58 11.55
CA ASN A 683 -7.58 27.63 10.45
C ASN A 683 -8.99 27.33 9.92
N GLU A 684 -9.08 26.73 8.73
CA GLU A 684 -10.33 26.52 8.00
C GLU A 684 -10.37 25.12 7.37
N ALA A 685 -9.86 24.11 8.10
CA ALA A 685 -9.88 22.69 7.69
C ALA A 685 -9.49 22.47 6.22
N CYS A 686 -10.40 21.99 5.37
CA CYS A 686 -10.16 21.75 3.95
C CYS A 686 -10.00 23.01 3.10
N ASP A 687 -10.41 24.19 3.57
CA ASP A 687 -10.17 25.47 2.88
C ASP A 687 -8.76 26.03 3.19
N GLY A 688 -8.03 25.44 4.15
CA GLY A 688 -6.62 25.72 4.44
C GLY A 688 -6.33 26.18 5.87
N GLY A 689 -5.06 26.35 6.19
CA GLY A 689 -4.61 26.72 7.54
C GLY A 689 -3.11 26.96 7.61
N ASP A 690 -2.64 27.39 8.78
CA ASP A 690 -1.24 27.57 9.11
C ASP A 690 -0.83 26.59 10.21
N TYR A 691 0.37 26.02 10.12
CA TYR A 691 0.86 25.03 11.09
C TYR A 691 1.28 25.65 12.44
N ASP A 692 1.65 26.93 12.47
CA ASP A 692 2.01 27.62 13.72
C ASP A 692 0.78 27.89 14.60
N THR A 693 -0.33 28.35 14.01
CA THR A 693 -1.61 28.52 14.72
C THR A 693 -2.17 27.19 15.18
N ALA A 694 -1.93 26.11 14.43
CA ALA A 694 -2.27 24.76 14.83
C ALA A 694 -1.48 24.35 16.09
N ILE A 695 -0.18 24.63 16.16
CA ILE A 695 0.61 24.35 17.37
C ILE A 695 0.19 25.24 18.54
N ASP A 696 -0.14 26.52 18.33
CA ASP A 696 -0.71 27.39 19.38
C ASP A 696 -1.96 26.75 19.99
N TYR A 697 -2.87 26.22 19.17
CA TYR A 697 -4.03 25.44 19.62
C TYR A 697 -3.60 24.20 20.42
N LEU A 698 -2.67 23.40 19.89
CA LEU A 698 -2.24 22.14 20.52
C LEU A 698 -1.56 22.35 21.87
N VAL A 699 -0.78 23.42 22.05
CA VAL A 699 -0.20 23.79 23.35
C VAL A 699 -1.31 24.09 24.36
N GLN A 700 -2.38 24.78 23.94
CA GLN A 700 -3.51 25.08 24.82
C GLN A 700 -4.32 23.85 25.21
N VAL A 701 -4.47 22.86 24.32
CA VAL A 701 -5.27 21.64 24.58
C VAL A 701 -4.47 20.46 25.12
N GLY A 702 -3.14 20.60 25.19
CA GLY A 702 -2.25 19.60 25.79
C GLY A 702 -1.78 18.52 24.82
N GLY A 703 -1.75 18.80 23.51
CA GLY A 703 -1.15 17.96 22.47
C GLY A 703 -2.10 17.55 21.33
N LEU A 704 -1.53 16.77 20.41
CA LEU A 704 -2.16 16.10 19.28
C LEU A 704 -2.49 14.63 19.61
N ALA A 705 -3.66 14.18 19.17
CA ALA A 705 -4.09 12.81 19.34
C ALA A 705 -3.35 11.88 18.36
N ARG A 706 -3.33 10.58 18.67
CA ARG A 706 -2.92 9.56 17.69
C ARG A 706 -3.96 9.47 16.59
N GLU A 707 -3.52 9.08 15.39
CA GLU A 707 -4.42 8.78 14.27
C GLU A 707 -5.54 7.81 14.68
N ALA A 708 -5.18 6.73 15.38
CA ALA A 708 -6.13 5.72 15.84
C ALA A 708 -7.14 6.20 16.91
N ASP A 709 -6.91 7.36 17.54
CA ASP A 709 -7.84 7.95 18.51
C ASP A 709 -8.69 9.08 17.88
N TYR A 710 -8.26 9.63 16.74
CA TYR A 710 -8.95 10.70 16.02
C TYR A 710 -8.65 10.56 14.53
N GLU A 711 -9.35 9.66 13.86
CA GLU A 711 -9.06 9.27 12.49
C GLU A 711 -9.32 10.39 11.47
N TYR A 712 -8.47 10.43 10.44
CA TYR A 712 -8.61 11.29 9.27
C TYR A 712 -9.85 10.93 8.45
N LEU A 713 -10.68 11.93 8.17
CA LEU A 713 -11.96 11.78 7.48
C LEU A 713 -11.92 12.26 6.02
N GLY A 714 -10.85 12.96 5.61
CA GLY A 714 -10.76 13.58 4.27
C GLY A 714 -11.76 14.71 4.02
N GLN A 715 -12.38 15.24 5.08
CA GLN A 715 -13.38 16.31 5.06
C GLN A 715 -13.45 17.00 6.43
N ASP A 716 -14.20 18.09 6.51
CA ASP A 716 -14.45 18.80 7.77
C ASP A 716 -15.24 17.93 8.78
N GLY A 717 -14.90 18.00 10.06
CA GLY A 717 -15.57 17.31 11.16
C GLY A 717 -15.93 18.24 12.33
N PHE A 718 -16.73 17.71 13.27
CA PHE A 718 -16.93 18.38 14.56
C PHE A 718 -15.71 18.13 15.46
N CYS A 719 -15.35 19.14 16.25
CA CYS A 719 -14.23 19.01 17.17
C CYS A 719 -14.53 17.98 18.27
N ARG A 720 -13.69 16.94 18.36
CA ARG A 720 -13.76 15.88 19.37
C ARG A 720 -12.63 15.96 20.41
N ASP A 721 -12.05 17.13 20.61
CA ASP A 721 -11.09 17.29 21.70
C ASP A 721 -11.79 17.24 23.08
N ARG A 722 -11.00 17.02 24.14
CA ARG A 722 -11.52 16.93 25.52
C ARG A 722 -12.19 18.22 26.00
N LYS A 723 -11.78 19.40 25.51
CA LYS A 723 -12.40 20.69 25.91
C LYS A 723 -13.78 20.87 25.31
N HIS A 724 -14.04 20.23 24.17
CA HIS A 724 -15.31 20.23 23.48
C HIS A 724 -16.13 18.95 23.76
N GLY A 725 -15.77 18.18 24.79
CA GLY A 725 -16.54 17.04 25.28
C GLY A 725 -16.22 15.70 24.62
N GLY A 726 -15.18 15.62 23.79
CA GLY A 726 -14.67 14.36 23.24
C GLY A 726 -13.66 13.65 24.15
N ASP A 727 -13.07 12.57 23.65
CA ASP A 727 -12.22 11.64 24.40
C ASP A 727 -10.77 11.55 23.88
N ALA A 728 -10.44 12.31 22.84
CA ALA A 728 -9.14 12.31 22.17
C ALA A 728 -7.96 12.34 23.17
N ASP A 729 -7.10 11.33 23.11
CA ASP A 729 -5.92 11.24 23.98
C ASP A 729 -4.70 11.91 23.37
N THR A 730 -4.32 13.05 23.95
CA THR A 730 -3.24 13.90 23.45
C THR A 730 -1.93 13.74 24.24
N ALA A 731 -1.89 12.80 25.19
CA ALA A 731 -0.83 12.71 26.19
C ALA A 731 0.57 12.46 25.61
N LEU A 732 0.67 11.84 24.43
CA LEU A 732 1.94 11.47 23.79
C LEU A 732 2.68 12.62 23.13
N THR A 733 2.01 13.74 22.88
CA THR A 733 2.57 14.88 22.14
C THR A 733 2.38 16.17 22.92
N ARG A 734 2.77 16.19 24.20
CA ARG A 734 2.75 17.44 24.98
C ARG A 734 3.76 18.42 24.39
N LEU A 735 3.22 19.37 23.61
CA LEU A 735 4.01 20.41 22.96
C LEU A 735 4.30 21.53 23.96
N THR A 736 5.52 22.06 23.92
CA THR A 736 5.93 23.26 24.66
C THR A 736 5.97 24.50 23.80
N GLY A 737 5.87 24.34 22.47
CA GLY A 737 5.86 25.42 21.52
C GLY A 737 6.36 25.01 20.13
N TYR A 738 6.77 26.00 19.36
CA TYR A 738 7.40 25.83 18.06
C TYR A 738 8.42 26.92 17.81
N ALA A 739 9.33 26.70 16.88
CA ALA A 739 10.20 27.76 16.38
C ALA A 739 10.04 27.88 14.86
N MET A 740 9.88 29.12 14.43
CA MET A 740 10.01 29.48 13.02
C MET A 740 11.47 29.72 12.70
N ILE A 741 11.94 29.09 11.64
CA ILE A 741 13.28 29.32 11.12
C ILE A 741 13.26 30.66 10.35
N PRO A 742 14.33 31.48 10.45
CA PRO A 742 14.39 32.75 9.74
C PRO A 742 14.12 32.59 8.24
N GLU A 743 13.24 33.45 7.71
CA GLU A 743 12.81 33.44 6.31
C GLU A 743 14.02 33.51 5.36
N GLY A 744 14.11 32.55 4.44
CA GLY A 744 15.17 32.49 3.44
C GLY A 744 16.54 32.02 3.94
N ASP A 745 16.71 31.74 5.25
CA ASP A 745 17.99 31.27 5.80
C ASP A 745 18.15 29.76 5.59
N GLU A 746 18.64 29.42 4.40
CA GLU A 746 18.93 28.05 3.99
C GLU A 746 19.85 27.31 4.96
N LYS A 747 20.86 27.98 5.52
CA LYS A 747 21.76 27.35 6.48
C LYS A 747 21.04 27.01 7.78
N ALA A 748 20.22 27.93 8.30
CA ALA A 748 19.40 27.67 9.48
C ALA A 748 18.39 26.53 9.24
N VAL A 749 17.84 26.40 8.03
CA VAL A 749 16.98 25.27 7.65
C VAL A 749 17.77 23.95 7.69
N MET A 750 18.97 23.91 7.12
CA MET A 750 19.83 22.70 7.17
C MET A 750 20.23 22.34 8.61
N GLU A 751 20.54 23.33 9.45
CA GLU A 751 20.85 23.15 10.87
C GLU A 751 19.67 22.56 11.65
N ALA A 752 18.49 23.14 11.45
CA ALA A 752 17.27 22.66 12.08
C ALA A 752 16.93 21.25 11.62
N LEU A 753 16.98 20.96 10.31
CA LEU A 753 16.68 19.63 9.78
C LEU A 753 17.63 18.55 10.33
N TYR A 754 18.91 18.89 10.48
CA TYR A 754 19.92 17.99 11.03
C TYR A 754 19.71 17.75 12.54
N SER A 755 19.40 18.79 13.31
CA SER A 755 19.38 18.71 14.78
C SER A 755 18.00 18.45 15.40
N ARG A 756 16.93 18.75 14.67
CA ARG A 756 15.53 18.66 15.13
C ARG A 756 14.73 17.59 14.40
N GLY A 757 15.27 16.98 13.35
CA GLY A 757 14.55 16.04 12.48
C GLY A 757 13.74 16.76 11.40
N PRO A 758 12.84 16.04 10.71
CA PRO A 758 12.01 16.60 9.65
C PRO A 758 11.24 17.88 10.04
N LEU A 759 11.09 18.80 9.08
CA LEU A 759 10.52 20.13 9.29
C LEU A 759 9.22 20.32 8.49
N ALA A 760 8.26 21.08 9.02
CA ALA A 760 7.14 21.57 8.22
C ALA A 760 7.63 22.73 7.35
N VAL A 761 7.40 22.66 6.04
CA VAL A 761 7.75 23.73 5.09
C VAL A 761 6.58 24.02 4.17
N SER A 762 6.55 25.23 3.59
CA SER A 762 5.60 25.59 2.54
C SER A 762 6.32 25.78 1.21
N LEU A 763 5.64 25.51 0.10
CA LEU A 763 6.16 25.72 -1.24
C LEU A 763 5.06 26.12 -2.25
N ASP A 764 5.48 26.55 -3.43
CA ASP A 764 4.63 26.73 -4.62
C ASP A 764 4.48 25.40 -5.39
N ALA A 765 3.30 24.80 -5.32
CA ALA A 765 2.91 23.59 -6.04
C ALA A 765 1.95 23.88 -7.22
N SER A 766 1.83 25.15 -7.62
CA SER A 766 0.81 25.63 -8.57
C SER A 766 1.09 25.27 -10.04
N HIS A 767 2.26 24.72 -10.33
CA HIS A 767 2.75 24.42 -11.66
C HIS A 767 2.43 22.99 -12.12
N ASP A 768 2.17 22.82 -13.42
CA ASP A 768 1.93 21.50 -14.02
C ASP A 768 3.17 20.59 -13.96
N SER A 769 4.36 21.17 -13.99
CA SER A 769 5.63 20.45 -13.77
C SER A 769 5.68 19.84 -12.36
N PHE A 770 5.09 20.48 -11.35
CA PHE A 770 4.96 19.89 -10.01
C PHE A 770 3.85 18.84 -9.99
N ARG A 771 2.68 19.17 -10.54
CA ARG A 771 1.52 18.27 -10.62
C ARG A 771 1.87 16.92 -11.23
N PHE A 772 2.69 16.90 -12.28
CA PHE A 772 3.07 15.69 -13.03
C PHE A 772 4.47 15.17 -12.73
N TYR A 773 5.13 15.69 -11.69
CA TYR A 773 6.48 15.23 -11.30
C TYR A 773 6.51 13.71 -11.11
N ALA A 774 7.53 13.07 -11.69
CA ALA A 774 7.75 11.62 -11.59
C ALA A 774 9.10 11.29 -10.97
N SER A 775 10.18 11.91 -11.45
CA SER A 775 11.54 11.59 -10.99
C SER A 775 12.57 12.68 -11.31
N GLY A 776 13.74 12.60 -10.68
CA GLY A 776 14.86 13.52 -10.88
C GLY A 776 14.79 14.77 -9.99
N VAL A 777 15.71 15.72 -10.17
CA VAL A 777 15.70 16.97 -9.40
C VAL A 777 14.76 17.99 -10.04
N TYR A 778 13.63 18.22 -9.37
CA TYR A 778 12.63 19.22 -9.74
C TYR A 778 13.23 20.62 -9.75
N ASP A 779 12.99 21.35 -10.83
CA ASP A 779 13.64 22.62 -11.12
C ASP A 779 12.72 23.42 -12.06
N GLU A 780 11.91 24.30 -11.48
CA GLU A 780 10.95 25.15 -12.17
C GLU A 780 11.28 26.63 -11.91
N PRO A 781 11.92 27.33 -12.86
CA PRO A 781 12.34 28.72 -12.67
C PRO A 781 11.18 29.70 -12.44
N LYS A 782 9.94 29.30 -12.74
CA LYS A 782 8.75 30.12 -12.51
C LYS A 782 8.13 29.93 -11.13
N CYS A 783 8.62 28.98 -10.33
CA CYS A 783 8.18 28.80 -8.95
C CYS A 783 8.29 30.13 -8.19
N SER A 784 7.26 30.44 -7.42
CA SER A 784 7.26 31.56 -6.51
C SER A 784 8.02 31.21 -5.23
N GLU A 785 8.91 32.11 -4.79
CA GLU A 785 9.57 31.99 -3.48
C GLU A 785 8.71 32.56 -2.33
N THR A 786 7.57 33.21 -2.63
CA THR A 786 6.78 33.97 -1.63
C THR A 786 5.27 33.78 -1.70
N ASP A 787 4.73 33.27 -2.82
CA ASP A 787 3.31 32.97 -3.01
C ASP A 787 3.10 31.47 -2.91
N LEU A 788 3.09 30.96 -1.68
CA LEU A 788 3.09 29.53 -1.38
C LEU A 788 1.64 29.04 -1.21
N ASP A 789 1.34 27.86 -1.75
CA ASP A 789 0.03 27.21 -1.65
C ASP A 789 0.05 25.82 -1.08
N HIS A 790 1.21 25.21 -0.86
CA HIS A 790 1.25 23.83 -0.41
C HIS A 790 2.17 23.65 0.78
N ALA A 791 1.76 22.85 1.75
CA ALA A 791 2.55 22.52 2.92
C ALA A 791 2.95 21.06 2.90
N VAL A 792 4.23 20.80 3.17
CA VAL A 792 4.88 19.50 3.02
C VAL A 792 5.91 19.30 4.13
N VAL A 793 6.54 18.13 4.17
CA VAL A 793 7.57 17.82 5.17
C VAL A 793 8.94 17.79 4.49
N LEU A 794 9.87 18.62 4.94
CA LEU A 794 11.27 18.57 4.54
C LEU A 794 11.97 17.46 5.33
N VAL A 795 12.46 16.44 4.63
CA VAL A 795 13.03 15.21 5.23
C VAL A 795 14.51 15.01 4.87
N GLY A 796 15.09 15.84 4.00
CA GLY A 796 16.50 15.75 3.71
C GLY A 796 17.04 16.85 2.80
N TYR A 797 18.35 16.82 2.59
CA TYR A 797 19.05 17.58 1.55
C TYR A 797 20.26 16.78 1.08
N GLY A 798 20.76 17.10 -0.11
CA GLY A 798 21.99 16.52 -0.62
C GLY A 798 22.34 17.05 -2.00
N THR A 799 23.23 16.34 -2.68
CA THR A 799 23.57 16.58 -4.08
C THR A 799 23.23 15.32 -4.86
N ASP A 800 22.46 15.48 -5.93
CA ASP A 800 22.03 14.37 -6.77
C ASP A 800 23.20 13.84 -7.61
N ALA A 801 23.44 12.53 -7.56
CA ALA A 801 24.63 11.93 -8.16
C ALA A 801 24.66 12.04 -9.70
N ASP A 802 23.49 11.97 -10.33
CA ASP A 802 23.37 12.01 -11.79
C ASP A 802 23.48 13.42 -12.35
N SER A 803 22.77 14.36 -11.74
CA SER A 803 22.69 15.75 -12.23
C SER A 803 23.74 16.69 -11.61
N GLY A 804 24.35 16.30 -10.48
CA GLY A 804 25.23 17.17 -9.69
C GLY A 804 24.51 18.35 -9.03
N LYS A 805 23.17 18.38 -9.06
CA LYS A 805 22.38 19.47 -8.49
C LYS A 805 22.14 19.26 -7.00
N ASP A 806 22.32 20.33 -6.24
CA ASP A 806 21.92 20.38 -4.83
C ASP A 806 20.39 20.38 -4.71
N TYR A 807 19.85 19.55 -3.82
CA TYR A 807 18.41 19.36 -3.65
C TYR A 807 17.97 19.37 -2.18
N TRP A 808 16.70 19.74 -1.98
CA TRP A 808 15.87 19.43 -0.82
C TRP A 808 15.08 18.16 -1.09
N LEU A 809 14.99 17.24 -0.14
CA LEU A 809 14.15 16.05 -0.22
C LEU A 809 12.88 16.30 0.59
N ILE A 810 11.75 16.26 -0.11
CA ILE A 810 10.43 16.58 0.43
C ILE A 810 9.56 15.33 0.42
N LYS A 811 8.84 15.10 1.51
CA LYS A 811 7.72 14.16 1.59
C LYS A 811 6.40 14.90 1.37
N ASN A 812 5.62 14.44 0.40
CA ASN A 812 4.30 15.00 0.07
C ASN A 812 3.16 14.24 0.79
N SER A 813 1.94 14.77 0.72
CA SER A 813 0.71 14.22 1.29
C SER A 813 -0.29 13.78 0.21
N TRP A 814 0.19 13.41 -0.97
CA TRP A 814 -0.62 12.97 -2.11
C TRP A 814 -0.42 11.48 -2.42
N SER A 815 -0.32 10.66 -1.36
CA SER A 815 -0.01 9.22 -1.39
C SER A 815 1.41 8.88 -1.86
N THR A 816 1.80 7.60 -1.72
CA THR A 816 3.06 7.05 -2.24
C THR A 816 3.10 7.01 -3.77
N TYR A 817 2.05 7.41 -4.46
CA TYR A 817 1.91 7.20 -5.88
C TYR A 817 2.11 8.43 -6.75
N TRP A 818 2.24 9.58 -6.10
CA TRP A 818 2.72 10.79 -6.74
C TRP A 818 4.24 10.90 -6.55
N GLY A 819 4.96 11.38 -7.57
CA GLY A 819 6.42 11.54 -7.52
C GLY A 819 7.20 10.25 -7.34
N ASP A 820 8.35 10.33 -6.67
CA ASP A 820 9.19 9.18 -6.32
C ASP A 820 8.69 8.58 -5.00
N ALA A 821 7.73 7.67 -5.10
CA ALA A 821 7.12 6.98 -3.96
C ALA A 821 6.51 7.95 -2.90
N GLY A 822 5.94 9.08 -3.34
CA GLY A 822 5.42 10.13 -2.46
C GLY A 822 6.42 11.24 -2.12
N TYR A 823 7.64 11.17 -2.66
CA TYR A 823 8.70 12.14 -2.42
C TYR A 823 9.07 12.92 -3.69
N ILE A 824 9.69 14.07 -3.49
CA ILE A 824 10.25 14.90 -4.55
C ILE A 824 11.60 15.48 -4.11
N LYS A 825 12.58 15.43 -5.01
CA LYS A 825 13.83 16.21 -4.87
C LYS A 825 13.62 17.57 -5.54
N ILE A 826 13.75 18.68 -4.82
CA ILE A 826 13.59 20.04 -5.35
C ILE A 826 14.93 20.76 -5.33
N ALA A 827 15.33 21.37 -6.45
CA ALA A 827 16.60 22.08 -6.59
C ALA A 827 16.72 23.19 -5.54
N ARG A 828 17.85 23.26 -4.84
CA ARG A 828 18.10 24.30 -3.83
C ARG A 828 18.22 25.70 -4.43
N ALA A 829 18.65 25.80 -5.69
CA ALA A 829 18.75 27.07 -6.42
C ALA A 829 17.40 27.71 -6.77
N HIS A 830 16.34 26.89 -6.95
CA HIS A 830 14.96 27.31 -7.20
C HIS A 830 14.06 26.53 -6.24
N GLY A 831 14.15 26.89 -4.96
CA GLY A 831 13.56 26.13 -3.85
C GLY A 831 12.04 26.24 -3.76
N CYS A 832 11.37 27.00 -4.62
CA CYS A 832 9.91 27.20 -4.60
C CYS A 832 9.41 27.68 -3.24
N GLY A 833 10.21 28.43 -2.50
CA GLY A 833 9.88 28.98 -1.18
C GLY A 833 10.04 28.04 0.01
N ILE A 834 10.67 26.86 -0.15
CA ILE A 834 10.91 25.89 0.95
C ILE A 834 11.52 26.54 2.20
N THR A 835 12.40 27.53 2.03
CA THR A 835 13.09 28.22 3.13
C THR A 835 12.31 29.45 3.63
N THR A 836 11.21 29.82 3.01
CA THR A 836 10.43 31.02 3.35
C THR A 836 9.62 30.81 4.62
N SER A 837 9.04 29.62 4.79
CA SER A 837 8.21 29.30 5.96
C SER A 837 8.55 27.90 6.47
N ALA A 838 9.66 27.77 7.17
CA ALA A 838 10.11 26.50 7.76
C ALA A 838 9.94 26.49 9.29
N MET A 839 9.49 25.37 9.86
CA MET A 839 9.14 25.25 11.27
C MET A 839 9.46 23.86 11.83
N TYR A 840 9.90 23.81 13.09
CA TYR A 840 9.90 22.59 13.90
C TYR A 840 9.07 22.77 15.18
N ALA A 841 8.48 21.67 15.65
CA ALA A 841 7.74 21.61 16.90
C ALA A 841 8.69 21.36 18.08
N LEU A 842 8.29 21.81 19.27
CA LEU A 842 8.99 21.58 20.53
C LEU A 842 8.10 20.79 21.48
N MET A 843 8.71 19.81 22.15
CA MET A 843 8.04 18.93 23.10
C MET A 843 8.71 18.95 24.47
N GLU A 844 7.95 18.61 25.51
CA GLU A 844 8.51 18.35 26.84
C GLU A 844 9.50 17.18 26.75
N ARG A 845 10.75 17.39 27.22
CA ARG A 845 11.71 16.28 27.29
C ARG A 845 11.33 15.39 28.46
N HIS A 846 11.02 14.12 28.19
CA HIS A 846 10.95 13.12 29.25
C HIS A 846 12.37 12.76 29.70
N ASP A 847 12.66 12.96 30.99
CA ASP A 847 13.95 12.60 31.59
C ASP A 847 14.30 11.13 31.32
N ARG A 848 15.38 10.89 30.58
CA ARG A 848 16.41 9.90 30.98
C ARG A 848 17.75 10.15 30.31
N ALA A 849 18.79 10.02 31.15
CA ALA A 849 20.18 9.94 30.79
C ALA A 849 20.44 8.88 29.70
N ASN A 850 21.36 9.19 28.78
CA ASN A 850 21.82 8.42 27.61
C ASN A 850 21.08 8.60 26.27
N ALA A 851 20.82 9.84 25.86
CA ALA A 851 20.70 10.14 24.43
C ALA A 851 22.12 10.34 23.83
N SER A 852 22.82 9.25 23.51
CA SER A 852 23.82 9.33 22.44
C SER A 852 23.04 9.50 21.14
N ALA A 853 23.25 10.63 20.47
CA ALA A 853 22.58 11.09 19.26
C ALA A 853 22.03 9.98 18.36
N ALA A 854 20.71 9.96 18.16
CA ALA A 854 20.11 9.41 16.96
C ALA A 854 20.56 10.31 15.80
N ALA A 855 21.75 10.02 15.25
CA ALA A 855 22.28 10.74 14.11
C ALA A 855 21.61 10.20 12.82
N PRO A 856 21.26 11.07 11.87
CA PRO A 856 20.83 10.63 10.54
C PRO A 856 21.94 9.79 9.89
N SER A 857 21.59 8.82 9.05
CA SER A 857 22.60 8.05 8.31
C SER A 857 23.39 9.00 7.39
N GLN A 858 24.72 9.01 7.51
CA GLN A 858 25.57 9.61 6.48
C GLN A 858 25.44 8.75 5.24
N ALA A 859 24.77 9.25 4.21
CA ALA A 859 24.65 8.55 2.94
C ALA A 859 26.02 8.47 2.27
N ASP A 860 26.41 7.25 1.88
CA ASP A 860 27.55 7.02 0.99
C ASP A 860 27.14 7.52 -0.41
N PRO A 861 27.92 8.38 -1.10
CA PRO A 861 27.54 8.96 -2.40
C PRO A 861 27.28 7.92 -3.52
N ALA A 862 27.46 6.63 -3.23
CA ALA A 862 27.20 5.51 -4.15
C ALA A 862 25.85 4.78 -3.91
N SER A 863 25.02 5.21 -2.96
CA SER A 863 23.73 4.54 -2.65
C SER A 863 22.52 5.48 -2.68
N ALA A 864 22.40 6.30 -3.74
CA ALA A 864 21.23 7.16 -3.99
C ALA A 864 20.71 6.94 -5.42
#